data_AF-A0A953R8S9-F1
#
_entry.id   AF-A0A953R8S9-F1
#
_cell.length_a   1.000
_cell.length_b   1.000
_cell.length_c   1.000
_cell.angle_alpha   90.00
_cell.angle_beta   90.00
_cell.angle_gamma   90.00
#
_symmetry.space_group_name_H-M   'P 1'
#
loop_
_entity.id
_entity.type
_entity.pdbx_description
1 polymer ?
#
loop_
_entity_poly.entity_id
_entity_poly.type
_entity_poly.pdbx_seq_one_letter_code
_entity_poly.pdbx_strand_id
1 'polypeptide(L)'
;MKTSEARPKPLGFDLVNVLRGHGDVVLRLTWAPDGKTLASTSVDRTIRLWDWKSGKLEKVLSGHREGVNEVAWGPDRAWLASASFDHTIRIWNLDTGQTVKELHGHTDDVSSISLSPNGRTMASASADRTVRFWRTDTWEQTKLLEGHKSNVYRVAWRPDGKWLASCSKDGSVVIWTADGSQVSRTKVQKSRPGSVAWSQNGVMLATSTFDGAIHIEGPGSRVLEGHTNLVRSAVFSFDDRVLASSSMDGTVRLWRTDTWEQVAQIDEPASGYWPQGIAFHPTEPILATFGEEDRVIRIWRLDIDGLLGLQPREQVHYRNAKVVLLGDTGVGKTGLRMVLTGEPFDREMRLPSTFGRRVFTFDSCEVEVEGRKETRETLLWDMAGQPAYRLVHQLHLSEVAVALAVFDARQAVGDPLGGIRHWARALRQARQREGGATAPLKSFLVVGRADVEGTPVSLERIEAVKREWGFDQFFETSAADGRGIRELAAAIRGAVVWNALPSVSSPKLFEKLKSFLIAEKATGTVIATAGDLFRSFQALHPEESRAPELRANFDACVGRLENRDLLRKLSFGGLILLQPELLDSYASAIVVASAGSGVLAEEDVLAGRFRMPGTERLADREQEKLLLIATVEELLRHQLVLREHSQEGTYLVFPGQFNRDWPDAPDPQGKHLTVKFEGPLQNIYATLAVRLAHSNAFRTSRASLWRNAAIFEADAGGECGLYLREFDDGGGELALFFRGQPLPSPETRFRFEAFVLSHLAKNALAGSITVQRLFSCDRCGNSVPQAYVELRRAANFTWFECPCGGKVSLLEPKERMEVERRAVQLMESDADRERDRRVSQLVIRGKEEIGEYDVFLCYNSRDKDEVLKISAGLIEKKVRPWLDVAALRAGDVWMESIAKVIAMVKCAVVFIGPSQAGRFEEVEIRALLRQCVDGGVRVIPAILPETEGEPQWSIFLRDFQRVDFRVAQPDPMSELLYGITGVRPEPS
;
A
#
# COMPACT_ATOMS: atom_id res chain seq x y z
N MET A 1 -40.92 36.64 -4.69
CA MET A 1 -40.39 36.13 -5.97
C MET A 1 -39.52 37.20 -6.61
N LYS A 2 -38.21 37.13 -6.38
CA LYS A 2 -37.19 37.78 -7.23
C LYS A 2 -36.36 36.63 -7.77
N THR A 3 -36.35 36.51 -9.09
CA THR A 3 -35.57 35.54 -9.86
C THR A 3 -34.09 35.71 -9.53
N SER A 4 -33.45 34.65 -9.01
CA SER A 4 -32.00 34.64 -8.79
C SER A 4 -31.30 34.60 -10.14
N GLU A 5 -30.80 35.75 -10.59
CA GLU A 5 -29.79 35.79 -11.65
C GLU A 5 -28.62 34.90 -11.21
N ALA A 6 -28.32 33.87 -12.01
CA ALA A 6 -27.18 33.01 -11.78
C ALA A 6 -25.91 33.87 -11.93
N ARG A 7 -25.20 34.08 -10.82
CA ARG A 7 -23.92 34.80 -10.81
C ARG A 7 -22.93 34.11 -11.77
N PRO A 8 -22.11 34.85 -12.52
CA PRO A 8 -21.13 34.25 -13.42
C PRO A 8 -20.15 33.37 -12.65
N LYS A 9 -19.86 32.18 -13.20
CA LYS A 9 -18.90 31.22 -12.65
C LYS A 9 -17.50 31.86 -12.68
N PRO A 10 -16.76 31.94 -11.56
CA PRO A 10 -15.42 32.50 -11.56
C PRO A 10 -14.48 31.64 -12.41
N LEU A 11 -13.72 32.28 -13.31
CA LEU A 11 -12.76 31.62 -14.21
C LEU A 11 -11.74 30.82 -13.40
N GLY A 12 -11.53 29.54 -13.75
CA GLY A 12 -10.60 28.63 -13.06
C GLY A 12 -11.17 27.91 -11.83
N PHE A 13 -12.46 28.06 -11.53
CA PHE A 13 -13.12 27.40 -10.41
C PHE A 13 -14.29 26.55 -10.87
N ASP A 14 -14.26 25.27 -10.50
CA ASP A 14 -15.36 24.34 -10.68
C ASP A 14 -15.97 24.02 -9.31
N LEU A 15 -17.23 24.43 -9.09
CA LEU A 15 -17.98 24.01 -7.91
C LEU A 15 -18.25 22.51 -8.02
N VAL A 16 -17.58 21.71 -7.19
CA VAL A 16 -17.71 20.25 -7.18
C VAL A 16 -18.88 19.83 -6.31
N ASN A 17 -19.02 20.43 -5.13
CA ASN A 17 -20.03 20.02 -4.18
C ASN A 17 -20.46 21.15 -3.23
N VAL A 18 -21.64 20.96 -2.64
CA VAL A 18 -22.31 21.90 -1.75
C VAL A 18 -22.84 21.13 -0.55
N LEU A 19 -22.22 21.33 0.62
CA LEU A 19 -22.57 20.62 1.85
C LEU A 19 -23.52 21.47 2.69
N ARG A 20 -24.68 20.90 3.02
CA ARG A 20 -25.74 21.54 3.81
C ARG A 20 -26.06 20.69 5.01
N GLY A 21 -26.18 21.31 6.19
CA GLY A 21 -26.75 20.64 7.34
C GLY A 21 -26.53 21.28 8.70
N HIS A 22 -25.51 22.13 8.88
CA HIS A 22 -25.29 22.81 10.16
C HIS A 22 -26.47 23.70 10.56
N GLY A 23 -26.76 23.71 11.87
CA GLY A 23 -27.87 24.48 12.43
C GLY A 23 -27.55 25.97 12.62
N ASP A 24 -26.27 26.32 12.60
CA ASP A 24 -25.75 27.66 12.86
C ASP A 24 -24.45 27.91 12.06
N VAL A 25 -23.79 29.05 12.29
CA VAL A 25 -22.56 29.48 11.61
C VAL A 25 -21.45 28.42 11.74
N VAL A 26 -20.80 28.10 10.63
CA VAL A 26 -19.61 27.23 10.59
C VAL A 26 -18.38 28.09 10.88
N LEU A 27 -17.53 27.65 11.79
CA LEU A 27 -16.37 28.41 12.28
C LEU A 27 -15.07 27.97 11.60
N ARG A 28 -14.84 26.67 11.41
CA ARG A 28 -13.64 26.18 10.71
C ARG A 28 -13.92 24.94 9.86
N LEU A 29 -13.09 24.83 8.83
CA LEU A 29 -13.01 23.70 7.93
C LEU A 29 -11.61 23.11 8.07
N THR A 30 -11.52 21.78 8.19
CA THR A 30 -10.23 21.10 8.33
C THR A 30 -10.27 19.76 7.62
N TRP A 31 -9.39 19.61 6.63
CA TRP A 31 -9.21 18.36 5.93
C TRP A 31 -8.51 17.34 6.82
N ALA A 32 -8.94 16.10 6.72
CA ALA A 32 -8.18 15.00 7.28
C ALA A 32 -6.88 14.75 6.49
N PRO A 33 -5.87 14.12 7.11
CA PRO A 33 -4.55 13.89 6.49
C PRO A 33 -4.60 13.10 5.17
N ASP A 34 -5.57 12.20 5.00
CA ASP A 34 -5.73 11.39 3.78
C ASP A 34 -6.51 12.10 2.66
N GLY A 35 -7.05 13.29 2.92
CA GLY A 35 -7.87 14.07 1.99
C GLY A 35 -9.30 13.54 1.76
N LYS A 36 -9.71 12.41 2.34
CA LYS A 36 -11.02 11.80 2.04
C LYS A 36 -12.19 12.45 2.77
N THR A 37 -11.96 12.99 3.96
CA THR A 37 -13.02 13.54 4.83
C THR A 37 -12.71 14.98 5.19
N LEU A 38 -13.73 15.83 5.11
CA LEU A 38 -13.70 17.21 5.58
C LEU A 38 -14.42 17.29 6.93
N ALA A 39 -13.76 17.83 7.97
CA ALA A 39 -14.43 18.20 9.22
C ALA A 39 -14.87 19.67 9.17
N SER A 40 -16.08 19.94 9.65
CA SER A 40 -16.59 21.28 9.88
C SER A 40 -17.04 21.47 11.33
N THR A 41 -16.65 22.60 11.92
CA THR A 41 -17.01 22.98 13.28
C THR A 41 -18.01 24.12 13.27
N SER A 42 -18.92 24.20 14.24
CA SER A 42 -19.99 25.21 14.25
C SER A 42 -20.37 25.71 15.64
N VAL A 43 -20.98 26.90 15.65
CA VAL A 43 -21.68 27.47 16.81
C VAL A 43 -22.84 26.58 17.29
N ASP A 44 -23.35 25.68 16.42
CA ASP A 44 -24.38 24.69 16.79
C ASP A 44 -23.88 23.60 17.75
N ARG A 45 -22.64 23.73 18.25
CA ARG A 45 -21.98 22.84 19.24
C ARG A 45 -21.63 21.46 18.67
N THR A 46 -21.71 21.29 17.35
CA THR A 46 -21.40 20.03 16.68
C THR A 46 -20.17 20.14 15.78
N ILE A 47 -19.53 18.99 15.59
CA ILE A 47 -18.55 18.76 14.54
C ILE A 47 -19.19 17.81 13.55
N ARG A 48 -19.11 18.12 12.26
CA ARG A 48 -19.64 17.27 11.20
C ARG A 48 -18.52 16.79 10.29
N LEU A 49 -18.55 15.50 9.99
CA LEU A 49 -17.60 14.83 9.12
C LEU A 49 -18.30 14.52 7.80
N TRP A 50 -17.72 14.99 6.70
CA TRP A 50 -18.29 14.91 5.37
C TRP A 50 -17.38 14.14 4.43
N ASP A 51 -17.96 13.23 3.67
CA ASP A 51 -17.34 12.79 2.41
C ASP A 51 -17.56 13.91 1.39
N TRP A 52 -16.49 14.60 1.02
CA TRP A 52 -16.56 15.75 0.13
C TRP A 52 -16.91 15.36 -1.32
N LYS A 53 -16.62 14.12 -1.75
CA LYS A 53 -16.89 13.65 -3.12
C LYS A 53 -18.38 13.36 -3.29
N SER A 54 -18.97 12.59 -2.38
CA SER A 54 -20.40 12.28 -2.43
C SER A 54 -21.28 13.39 -1.85
N GLY A 55 -20.72 14.26 -1.02
CA GLY A 55 -21.44 15.29 -0.28
C GLY A 55 -22.20 14.76 0.93
N LYS A 56 -22.00 13.48 1.26
CA LYS A 56 -22.72 12.80 2.33
C LYS A 56 -22.14 13.17 3.68
N LEU A 57 -23.03 13.47 4.63
CA LEU A 57 -22.69 13.56 6.06
C LEU A 57 -22.42 12.16 6.60
N GLU A 58 -21.18 11.89 7.02
CA GLU A 58 -20.77 10.58 7.55
C GLU A 58 -21.09 10.47 9.04
N LYS A 59 -20.75 11.49 9.81
CA LYS A 59 -20.88 11.46 11.27
C LYS A 59 -21.08 12.87 11.85
N VAL A 60 -21.84 12.94 12.94
CA VAL A 60 -22.01 14.13 13.76
C VAL A 60 -21.46 13.83 15.15
N LEU A 61 -20.49 14.63 15.60
CA LEU A 61 -19.93 14.57 16.95
C LEU A 61 -20.57 15.68 17.79
N SER A 62 -21.33 15.28 18.79
CA SER A 62 -22.04 16.18 19.70
C SER A 62 -21.65 15.90 21.15
N GLY A 63 -21.35 16.93 21.91
CA GLY A 63 -20.99 16.78 23.32
C GLY A 63 -20.38 18.01 23.99
N HIS A 64 -19.83 18.95 23.20
CA HIS A 64 -19.45 20.26 23.72
C HIS A 64 -20.66 21.05 24.22
N ARG A 65 -20.44 21.90 25.23
CA ARG A 65 -21.50 22.70 25.86
C ARG A 65 -21.76 24.00 25.12
N GLU A 66 -20.77 24.47 24.39
CA GLU A 66 -20.81 25.68 23.56
C GLU A 66 -20.23 25.41 22.16
N GLY A 67 -20.11 26.46 21.34
CA GLY A 67 -19.67 26.36 19.96
C GLY A 67 -18.25 25.80 19.81
N VAL A 68 -18.02 25.01 18.77
CA VAL A 68 -16.73 24.37 18.50
C VAL A 68 -15.91 25.23 17.54
N ASN A 69 -14.74 25.71 17.99
CA ASN A 69 -13.91 26.65 17.24
C ASN A 69 -13.05 25.99 16.17
N GLU A 70 -12.34 24.91 16.50
CA GLU A 70 -11.35 24.30 15.62
C GLU A 70 -11.15 22.83 15.97
N VAL A 71 -10.65 22.05 15.00
CA VAL A 71 -10.35 20.63 15.17
C VAL A 71 -8.97 20.30 14.64
N ALA A 72 -8.33 19.30 15.24
CA ALA A 72 -7.08 18.71 14.76
C ALA A 72 -7.24 17.19 14.63
N TRP A 73 -6.84 16.66 13.48
CA TRP A 73 -6.91 15.22 13.20
C TRP A 73 -5.69 14.50 13.75
N GLY A 74 -5.91 13.31 14.33
CA GLY A 74 -4.84 12.36 14.55
C GLY A 74 -4.24 11.86 13.24
N PRO A 75 -2.92 11.60 13.16
CA PRO A 75 -2.25 11.18 11.93
C PRO A 75 -2.76 9.83 11.41
N ASP A 76 -3.24 8.97 12.32
CA ASP A 76 -3.82 7.65 12.05
C ASP A 76 -5.33 7.68 11.78
N ARG A 77 -5.98 8.86 11.92
CA ARG A 77 -7.44 9.05 11.89
C ARG A 77 -8.22 8.19 12.88
N ALA A 78 -7.58 7.67 13.93
CA ALA A 78 -8.31 6.96 14.99
C ALA A 78 -9.05 7.94 15.91
N TRP A 79 -8.53 9.16 16.02
CA TRP A 79 -9.08 10.20 16.88
C TRP A 79 -9.07 11.59 16.25
N LEU A 80 -9.88 12.47 16.82
CA LEU A 80 -9.97 13.88 16.47
C LEU A 80 -10.02 14.71 17.76
N ALA A 81 -9.24 15.80 17.84
CA ALA A 81 -9.29 16.74 18.95
C ALA A 81 -10.09 17.97 18.55
N SER A 82 -10.90 18.52 19.46
CA SER A 82 -11.70 19.71 19.22
C SER A 82 -11.55 20.75 20.32
N ALA A 83 -11.42 22.01 19.93
CA ALA A 83 -11.38 23.17 20.80
C ALA A 83 -12.71 23.92 20.79
N SER A 84 -13.16 24.41 21.94
CA SER A 84 -14.52 24.95 22.13
C SER A 84 -14.55 26.21 23.01
N PHE A 85 -15.62 26.98 22.89
CA PHE A 85 -15.97 28.09 23.78
C PHE A 85 -16.28 27.63 25.21
N ASP A 86 -16.57 26.35 25.45
CA ASP A 86 -16.75 25.81 26.81
C ASP A 86 -15.44 25.65 27.61
N HIS A 87 -14.35 26.25 27.14
CA HIS A 87 -13.00 26.24 27.72
C HIS A 87 -12.32 24.86 27.73
N THR A 88 -12.90 23.86 27.07
CA THR A 88 -12.37 22.49 27.06
C THR A 88 -11.85 22.08 25.70
N ILE A 89 -10.97 21.07 25.72
CA ILE A 89 -10.58 20.33 24.53
C ILE A 89 -11.13 18.91 24.66
N ARG A 90 -11.82 18.40 23.64
CA ARG A 90 -12.30 17.01 23.64
C ARG A 90 -11.57 16.17 22.63
N ILE A 91 -11.24 14.94 23.03
CA ILE A 91 -10.68 13.91 22.16
C ILE A 91 -11.79 12.92 21.82
N TRP A 92 -12.06 12.76 20.53
CA TRP A 92 -13.11 11.91 19.99
C TRP A 92 -12.49 10.66 19.40
N ASN A 93 -13.06 9.50 19.69
CA ASN A 93 -12.75 8.29 18.94
C ASN A 93 -13.64 8.25 17.70
N LEU A 94 -13.03 8.16 16.52
CA LEU A 94 -13.73 8.30 15.26
C LEU A 94 -14.52 7.05 14.85
N ASP A 95 -14.15 5.86 15.35
CA ASP A 95 -14.91 4.63 15.11
C ASP A 95 -16.26 4.66 15.84
N THR A 96 -16.22 4.96 17.14
CA THR A 96 -17.39 4.98 18.04
C THR A 96 -18.16 6.30 17.96
N GLY A 97 -17.51 7.41 17.61
CA GLY A 97 -18.08 8.75 17.69
C GLY A 97 -18.21 9.31 19.11
N GLN A 98 -17.64 8.64 20.12
CA GLN A 98 -17.73 9.05 21.52
C GLN A 98 -16.49 9.85 21.96
N THR A 99 -16.67 10.72 22.94
CA THR A 99 -15.57 11.42 23.60
C THR A 99 -14.78 10.42 24.46
N VAL A 100 -13.49 10.26 24.16
CA VAL A 100 -12.54 9.42 24.91
C VAL A 100 -12.03 10.16 26.14
N LYS A 101 -11.73 11.46 25.98
CA LYS A 101 -11.14 12.27 27.04
C LYS A 101 -11.52 13.74 26.89
N GLU A 102 -11.70 14.41 28.01
CA GLU A 102 -11.90 15.86 28.11
C GLU A 102 -10.67 16.45 28.81
N LEU A 103 -10.02 17.41 28.16
CA LEU A 103 -8.82 18.07 28.66
C LEU A 103 -9.21 19.42 29.25
N HIS A 104 -8.92 19.56 30.52
CA HIS A 104 -9.15 20.78 31.30
C HIS A 104 -7.82 21.48 31.55
N GLY A 105 -7.86 22.81 31.61
CA GLY A 105 -6.70 23.61 31.97
C GLY A 105 -6.85 25.05 31.58
N HIS A 106 -7.36 25.31 30.37
CA HIS A 106 -7.68 26.66 29.91
C HIS A 106 -8.79 27.28 30.76
N THR A 107 -8.65 28.57 31.09
CA THR A 107 -9.59 29.29 31.95
C THR A 107 -10.57 30.17 31.16
N ASP A 108 -10.49 30.13 29.83
CA ASP A 108 -11.27 30.94 28.90
C ASP A 108 -11.31 30.19 27.54
N ASP A 109 -12.05 30.72 26.57
CA ASP A 109 -12.34 30.12 25.26
C ASP A 109 -11.10 29.52 24.59
N VAL A 110 -11.17 28.25 24.18
CA VAL A 110 -10.10 27.62 23.40
C VAL A 110 -10.32 27.99 21.94
N SER A 111 -9.49 28.89 21.43
CA SER A 111 -9.68 29.55 20.13
C SER A 111 -9.09 28.76 18.96
N SER A 112 -8.08 27.92 19.23
CA SER A 112 -7.33 27.22 18.20
C SER A 112 -6.61 25.98 18.73
N ILE A 113 -6.45 24.98 17.86
CA ILE A 113 -5.74 23.75 18.15
C ILE A 113 -4.96 23.28 16.92
N SER A 114 -3.72 22.84 17.12
CA SER A 114 -2.85 22.40 16.04
C SER A 114 -1.97 21.24 16.50
N LEU A 115 -1.91 20.19 15.68
CA LEU A 115 -1.09 19.01 15.95
C LEU A 115 0.29 19.17 15.30
N SER A 116 1.35 18.77 16.00
CA SER A 116 2.68 18.72 15.44
C SER A 116 2.75 17.69 14.30
N PRO A 117 3.57 17.90 13.26
CA PRO A 117 3.69 16.98 12.12
C PRO A 117 4.08 15.53 12.52
N ASN A 118 4.81 15.36 13.62
CA ASN A 118 5.15 14.04 14.16
C ASN A 118 4.01 13.37 14.97
N GLY A 119 2.88 14.06 15.16
CA GLY A 119 1.70 13.57 15.88
C GLY A 119 1.86 13.46 17.41
N ARG A 120 3.01 13.81 17.98
CA ARG A 120 3.32 13.58 19.41
C ARG A 120 2.89 14.73 20.34
N THR A 121 2.82 15.95 19.81
CA THR A 121 2.53 17.16 20.59
C THR A 121 1.39 17.94 19.97
N MET A 122 0.35 18.19 20.75
CA MET A 122 -0.75 19.06 20.36
C MET A 122 -0.62 20.41 21.06
N ALA A 123 -0.73 21.49 20.32
CA ALA A 123 -0.73 22.85 20.85
C ALA A 123 -2.16 23.41 20.85
N SER A 124 -2.58 24.03 21.95
CA SER A 124 -3.85 24.75 22.04
C SER A 124 -3.62 26.20 22.45
N ALA A 125 -4.40 27.10 21.87
CA ALA A 125 -4.41 28.52 22.20
C ALA A 125 -5.76 28.93 22.77
N SER A 126 -5.74 29.88 23.71
CA SER A 126 -6.95 30.34 24.38
C SER A 126 -6.99 31.86 24.57
N ALA A 127 -8.21 32.36 24.78
CA ALA A 127 -8.49 33.70 25.26
C ALA A 127 -7.86 33.99 26.64
N ASP A 128 -7.46 32.95 27.39
CA ASP A 128 -6.75 33.05 28.67
C ASP A 128 -5.30 33.59 28.53
N ARG A 129 -4.90 33.96 27.30
CA ARG A 129 -3.61 34.55 26.93
C ARG A 129 -2.45 33.55 26.89
N THR A 130 -2.75 32.25 27.02
CA THR A 130 -1.74 31.19 27.06
C THR A 130 -1.83 30.28 25.84
N VAL A 131 -0.70 29.63 25.54
CA VAL A 131 -0.64 28.45 24.67
C VAL A 131 -0.23 27.26 25.52
N ARG A 132 -0.87 26.11 25.37
CA ARG A 132 -0.57 24.89 26.11
C ARG A 132 -0.16 23.76 25.19
N PHE A 133 0.84 22.99 25.61
CA PHE A 133 1.24 21.76 24.93
C PHE A 133 0.69 20.55 25.67
N TRP A 134 0.17 19.61 24.89
CA TRP A 134 -0.41 18.36 25.34
C TRP A 134 0.32 17.21 24.65
N ARG A 135 0.70 16.18 25.40
CA ARG A 135 1.23 14.95 24.82
C ARG A 135 0.08 14.11 24.29
N THR A 136 0.14 13.58 23.07
CA THR A 136 -1.01 12.86 22.47
C THR A 136 -1.16 11.42 22.94
N ASP A 137 -0.14 10.83 23.53
CA ASP A 137 -0.15 9.48 24.11
C ASP A 137 -0.89 9.43 25.46
N THR A 138 -0.66 10.41 26.35
CA THR A 138 -1.30 10.48 27.68
C THR A 138 -2.34 11.58 27.82
N TRP A 139 -2.37 12.53 26.88
CA TRP A 139 -3.21 13.73 26.93
C TRP A 139 -2.96 14.61 28.15
N GLU A 140 -1.76 14.56 28.69
CA GLU A 140 -1.34 15.39 29.80
C GLU A 140 -0.70 16.67 29.28
N GLN A 141 -0.93 17.77 30.01
CA GLN A 141 -0.27 19.03 29.71
C GLN A 141 1.22 18.90 30.02
N THR A 142 2.07 19.13 29.01
CA THR A 142 3.53 19.09 29.15
C THR A 142 4.11 20.46 29.43
N LYS A 143 3.57 21.51 28.81
CA LYS A 143 4.07 22.89 28.94
C LYS A 143 2.94 23.92 28.93
N LEU A 144 3.19 25.01 29.64
CA LEU A 144 2.41 26.25 29.62
C LEU A 144 3.30 27.36 29.04
N LEU A 145 2.87 27.97 27.95
CA LEU A 145 3.60 29.03 27.26
C LEU A 145 2.93 30.37 27.56
N GLU A 146 3.63 31.17 28.37
CA GLU A 146 3.22 32.51 28.75
C GLU A 146 4.11 33.52 28.02
N GLY A 147 3.49 34.48 27.31
CA GLY A 147 4.23 35.50 26.55
C GLY A 147 3.34 36.53 25.84
N HIS A 148 2.10 36.15 25.54
CA HIS A 148 1.08 37.07 25.03
C HIS A 148 0.45 37.90 26.14
N LYS A 149 0.11 39.16 25.82
CA LYS A 149 -0.50 40.10 26.77
C LYS A 149 -2.03 40.14 26.66
N SER A 150 -2.60 39.42 25.69
CA SER A 150 -4.03 39.38 25.41
C SER A 150 -4.40 38.06 24.72
N ASN A 151 -5.67 37.89 24.37
CA ASN A 151 -6.24 36.65 23.82
C ASN A 151 -5.40 36.12 22.66
N VAL A 152 -5.06 34.83 22.70
CA VAL A 152 -4.37 34.15 21.60
C VAL A 152 -5.44 33.66 20.64
N TYR A 153 -5.31 33.99 19.35
CA TYR A 153 -6.31 33.70 18.35
C TYR A 153 -6.01 32.43 17.55
N ARG A 154 -4.76 32.24 17.13
CA ARG A 154 -4.37 31.08 16.30
C ARG A 154 -2.99 30.56 16.66
N VAL A 155 -2.83 29.26 16.48
CA VAL A 155 -1.54 28.55 16.53
C VAL A 155 -1.38 27.70 15.28
N ALA A 156 -0.17 27.67 14.72
CA ALA A 156 0.15 26.88 13.53
C ALA A 156 1.56 26.30 13.63
N TRP A 157 1.65 24.97 13.66
CA TRP A 157 2.92 24.28 13.58
C TRP A 157 3.55 24.46 12.20
N ARG A 158 4.86 24.67 12.18
CA ARG A 158 5.65 24.58 10.96
C ARG A 158 5.70 23.11 10.50
N PRO A 159 5.67 22.81 9.19
CA PRO A 159 5.68 21.44 8.69
C PRO A 159 6.90 20.59 9.10
N ASP A 160 8.01 21.22 9.50
CA ASP A 160 9.18 20.52 10.05
C ASP A 160 9.01 20.07 11.52
N GLY A 161 7.96 20.54 12.20
CA GLY A 161 7.66 20.27 13.60
C GLY A 161 8.60 20.94 14.61
N LYS A 162 9.52 21.79 14.15
CA LYS A 162 10.51 22.43 15.04
C LYS A 162 9.95 23.68 15.69
N TRP A 163 9.13 24.44 14.96
CA TRP A 163 8.62 25.73 15.39
C TRP A 163 7.09 25.79 15.37
N LEU A 164 6.53 26.56 16.30
CA LEU A 164 5.11 26.87 16.39
C LEU A 164 4.93 28.39 16.30
N ALA A 165 4.11 28.85 15.36
CA ALA A 165 3.68 30.25 15.32
C ALA A 165 2.40 30.43 16.13
N SER A 166 2.28 31.55 16.82
CA SER A 166 1.08 31.95 17.57
C SER A 166 0.80 33.43 17.37
N CYS A 167 -0.46 33.83 17.28
CA CYS A 167 -0.84 35.23 17.13
C CYS A 167 -1.89 35.68 18.15
N SER A 168 -1.81 36.93 18.58
CA SER A 168 -2.63 37.47 19.67
C SER A 168 -3.23 38.84 19.36
N LYS A 169 -4.33 39.14 20.06
CA LYS A 169 -4.99 40.46 20.09
C LYS A 169 -4.06 41.61 20.51
N ASP A 170 -2.95 41.31 21.18
CA ASP A 170 -1.94 42.31 21.57
C ASP A 170 -1.11 42.86 20.39
N GLY A 171 -1.35 42.36 19.17
CA GLY A 171 -0.65 42.77 17.95
C GLY A 171 0.64 42.00 17.71
N SER A 172 0.97 40.99 18.52
CA SER A 172 2.18 40.21 18.37
C SER A 172 1.95 38.82 17.77
N VAL A 173 2.91 38.43 16.93
CA VAL A 173 3.14 37.05 16.48
C VAL A 173 4.39 36.54 17.20
N VAL A 174 4.26 35.41 17.88
CA VAL A 174 5.35 34.79 18.65
C VAL A 174 5.66 33.43 18.07
N ILE A 175 6.95 33.18 17.84
CA ILE A 175 7.47 31.89 17.40
C ILE A 175 8.06 31.16 18.60
N TRP A 176 7.59 29.94 18.83
CA TRP A 176 8.02 29.05 19.89
C TRP A 176 8.79 27.87 19.30
N THR A 177 9.75 27.33 20.04
CA THR A 177 10.33 26.01 19.75
C THR A 177 9.39 24.89 20.18
N ALA A 178 9.62 23.68 19.66
CA ALA A 178 8.93 22.48 20.12
C ALA A 178 9.10 22.20 21.63
N ASP A 179 10.18 22.71 22.24
CA ASP A 179 10.44 22.58 23.67
C ASP A 179 9.72 23.65 24.52
N GLY A 180 9.05 24.61 23.86
CA GLY A 180 8.30 25.68 24.51
C GLY A 180 9.10 26.95 24.80
N SER A 181 10.33 27.09 24.29
CA SER A 181 11.09 28.32 24.42
C SER A 181 10.67 29.35 23.37
N GLN A 182 10.57 30.62 23.77
CA GLN A 182 10.27 31.71 22.84
C GLN A 182 11.50 32.03 21.99
N VAL A 183 11.39 31.91 20.67
CA VAL A 183 12.47 32.21 19.71
C VAL A 183 12.44 33.68 19.32
N SER A 184 11.27 34.17 18.91
CA SER A 184 11.10 35.53 18.42
C SER A 184 9.70 36.06 18.70
N ARG A 185 9.59 37.38 18.80
CA ARG A 185 8.33 38.11 18.95
C ARG A 185 8.31 39.28 17.99
N THR A 186 7.46 39.19 16.98
CA THR A 186 7.25 40.25 15.99
C THR A 186 5.97 40.99 16.33
N LYS A 187 6.01 42.33 16.32
CA LYS A 187 4.80 43.15 16.49
C LYS A 187 4.37 43.67 15.13
N VAL A 188 3.17 43.29 14.70
CA VAL A 188 2.60 43.78 13.45
C VAL A 188 2.25 45.25 13.64
N GLN A 189 2.80 46.12 12.79
CA GLN A 189 2.56 47.56 12.91
C GLN A 189 1.13 47.89 12.46
N LYS A 190 0.48 48.81 13.18
CA LYS A 190 -0.83 49.42 12.83
C LYS A 190 -2.07 48.52 12.85
N SER A 191 -1.98 47.21 13.10
CA SER A 191 -3.17 46.35 13.19
C SER A 191 -2.97 45.12 14.10
N ARG A 192 -4.04 44.34 14.29
CA ARG A 192 -4.05 43.08 15.08
C ARG A 192 -4.02 41.88 14.12
N PRO A 193 -3.18 40.86 14.37
CA PRO A 193 -3.18 39.64 13.57
C PRO A 193 -4.45 38.81 13.86
N GLY A 194 -5.06 38.24 12.83
CA GLY A 194 -6.26 37.41 12.91
C GLY A 194 -6.01 35.91 12.74
N SER A 195 -5.08 35.54 11.87
CA SER A 195 -4.68 34.15 11.62
C SER A 195 -3.25 34.07 11.12
N VAL A 196 -2.58 32.96 11.41
CA VAL A 196 -1.23 32.63 10.95
C VAL A 196 -1.23 31.29 10.20
N ALA A 197 -0.44 31.17 9.14
CA ALA A 197 -0.28 29.93 8.39
C ALA A 197 1.14 29.81 7.81
N TRP A 198 1.75 28.64 7.98
CA TRP A 198 3.02 28.31 7.35
C TRP A 198 2.78 27.78 5.93
N SER A 199 3.73 28.06 5.03
CA SER A 199 3.83 27.32 3.77
C SER A 199 4.22 25.87 4.02
N GLN A 200 3.86 24.96 3.11
CA GLN A 200 4.11 23.52 3.22
C GLN A 200 5.60 23.19 3.24
N ASN A 201 6.42 23.95 2.52
CA ASN A 201 7.88 23.88 2.59
C ASN A 201 8.46 24.51 3.86
N GLY A 202 7.64 25.17 4.69
CA GLY A 202 8.03 25.85 5.93
C GLY A 202 8.84 27.12 5.74
N VAL A 203 9.05 27.61 4.52
CA VAL A 203 9.91 28.77 4.23
C VAL A 203 9.21 30.11 4.51
N MET A 204 7.89 30.16 4.34
CA MET A 204 7.09 31.38 4.46
C MET A 204 6.06 31.28 5.58
N LEU A 205 5.81 32.40 6.24
CA LEU A 205 4.75 32.56 7.23
C LEU A 205 3.81 33.69 6.78
N ALA A 206 2.54 33.35 6.54
CA ALA A 206 1.49 34.32 6.26
C ALA A 206 0.78 34.73 7.55
N THR A 207 0.73 36.03 7.82
CA THR A 207 0.00 36.63 8.93
C THR A 207 -1.09 37.54 8.37
N SER A 208 -2.35 37.15 8.56
CA SER A 208 -3.51 37.96 8.20
C SER A 208 -3.82 38.99 9.28
N THR A 209 -4.27 40.20 8.89
CA THR A 209 -4.50 41.31 9.83
C THR A 209 -5.90 41.91 9.72
N PHE A 210 -6.27 42.67 10.77
CA PHE A 210 -7.58 43.29 10.91
C PHE A 210 -7.80 44.52 10.02
N ASP A 211 -6.77 45.03 9.38
CA ASP A 211 -6.82 46.16 8.44
C ASP A 211 -7.01 45.71 6.98
N GLY A 212 -7.16 44.40 6.73
CA GLY A 212 -7.32 43.85 5.39
C GLY A 212 -6.01 43.45 4.71
N ALA A 213 -4.86 43.61 5.38
CA ALA A 213 -3.58 43.20 4.85
C ALA A 213 -3.24 41.74 5.17
N ILE A 214 -2.28 41.19 4.43
CA ILE A 214 -1.63 39.91 4.72
C ILE A 214 -0.13 40.13 4.66
N HIS A 215 0.54 39.97 5.79
CA HIS A 215 1.99 40.07 5.89
C HIS A 215 2.60 38.70 5.62
N ILE A 216 3.48 38.62 4.62
CA ILE A 216 4.28 37.43 4.34
C ILE A 216 5.69 37.64 4.87
N GLU A 217 6.10 36.80 5.80
CA GLU A 217 7.46 36.76 6.34
C GLU A 217 8.23 35.60 5.67
N GLY A 218 9.41 35.89 5.09
CA GLY A 218 10.22 34.93 4.34
C GLY A 218 11.05 35.59 3.20
N PRO A 219 11.66 34.80 2.30
CA PRO A 219 12.31 35.31 1.09
C PRO A 219 11.31 36.10 0.24
N GLY A 220 11.58 37.38 -0.02
CA GLY A 220 10.63 38.26 -0.72
C GLY A 220 9.48 38.76 0.16
N SER A 221 9.71 38.96 1.46
CA SER A 221 8.73 39.49 2.42
C SER A 221 7.94 40.68 1.86
N ARG A 222 6.61 40.60 1.92
CA ARG A 222 5.71 41.55 1.27
C ARG A 222 4.42 41.69 2.09
N VAL A 223 3.73 42.81 1.88
CA VAL A 223 2.38 43.03 2.39
C VAL A 223 1.43 42.92 1.20
N LEU A 224 0.46 42.01 1.29
CA LEU A 224 -0.61 41.88 0.30
C LEU A 224 -1.74 42.81 0.72
N GLU A 225 -2.01 43.80 -0.14
CA GLU A 225 -3.09 44.75 0.04
C GLU A 225 -4.12 44.50 -1.05
N GLY A 226 -5.36 44.22 -0.65
CA GLY A 226 -6.45 44.05 -1.61
C GLY A 226 -7.80 43.86 -0.95
N HIS A 227 -7.87 43.15 0.17
CA HIS A 227 -9.11 43.08 0.94
C HIS A 227 -9.48 44.44 1.52
N THR A 228 -10.77 44.76 1.49
CA THR A 228 -11.29 46.08 1.95
C THR A 228 -11.73 46.06 3.41
N ASN A 229 -11.70 44.88 4.04
CA ASN A 229 -12.05 44.63 5.43
C ASN A 229 -11.15 43.53 6.00
N LEU A 230 -11.27 43.23 7.30
CA LEU A 230 -10.36 42.31 7.98
C LEU A 230 -10.30 40.93 7.34
N VAL A 231 -9.08 40.39 7.26
CA VAL A 231 -8.82 39.03 6.75
C VAL A 231 -9.00 38.03 7.89
N ARG A 232 -9.92 37.08 7.71
CA ARG A 232 -10.30 36.07 8.72
C ARG A 232 -9.33 34.89 8.76
N SER A 233 -8.87 34.45 7.60
CA SER A 233 -8.01 33.28 7.43
C SER A 233 -7.24 33.36 6.13
N ALA A 234 -5.98 32.91 6.16
CA ALA A 234 -5.13 32.73 5.00
C ALA A 234 -4.50 31.33 5.06
N VAL A 235 -4.47 30.60 3.95
CA VAL A 235 -3.98 29.21 3.87
C VAL A 235 -3.26 28.98 2.55
N PHE A 236 -2.09 28.34 2.60
CA PHE A 236 -1.31 27.95 1.42
C PHE A 236 -1.87 26.68 0.76
N SER A 237 -1.75 26.58 -0.56
CA SER A 237 -2.03 25.36 -1.31
C SER A 237 -1.02 24.25 -0.95
N PHE A 238 -1.39 23.00 -1.23
CA PHE A 238 -0.54 21.83 -0.97
C PHE A 238 0.82 21.86 -1.68
N ASP A 239 0.92 22.61 -2.78
CA ASP A 239 2.12 22.78 -3.61
C ASP A 239 2.82 24.14 -3.40
N ASP A 240 2.35 24.95 -2.44
CA ASP A 240 2.84 26.31 -2.17
C ASP A 240 2.82 27.28 -3.37
N ARG A 241 2.07 26.99 -4.44
CA ARG A 241 1.98 27.88 -5.63
C ARG A 241 0.96 29.00 -5.47
N VAL A 242 -0.04 28.80 -4.60
CA VAL A 242 -1.13 29.75 -4.38
C VAL A 242 -1.41 29.91 -2.89
N LEU A 243 -1.68 31.13 -2.46
CA LEU A 243 -2.25 31.45 -1.15
C LEU A 243 -3.73 31.82 -1.32
N ALA A 244 -4.62 31.23 -0.53
CA ALA A 244 -6.01 31.68 -0.45
C ALA A 244 -6.22 32.52 0.81
N SER A 245 -7.01 33.59 0.71
CA SER A 245 -7.42 34.41 1.84
C SER A 245 -8.90 34.71 1.84
N SER A 246 -9.51 34.71 3.02
CA SER A 246 -10.94 35.03 3.22
C SER A 246 -11.08 36.28 4.08
N SER A 247 -12.01 37.17 3.75
CA SER A 247 -12.20 38.45 4.44
C SER A 247 -13.67 38.75 4.73
N MET A 248 -13.89 39.67 5.70
CA MET A 248 -15.21 40.26 5.99
C MET A 248 -15.75 41.16 4.88
N ASP A 249 -14.97 41.44 3.84
CA ASP A 249 -15.47 42.11 2.64
C ASP A 249 -16.37 41.22 1.76
N GLY A 250 -16.55 39.95 2.16
CA GLY A 250 -17.34 38.99 1.42
C GLY A 250 -16.59 38.39 0.22
N THR A 251 -15.26 38.40 0.26
CA THR A 251 -14.45 37.84 -0.82
C THR A 251 -13.45 36.81 -0.29
N VAL A 252 -13.25 35.76 -1.09
CA VAL A 252 -12.11 34.85 -1.00
C VAL A 252 -11.20 35.14 -2.19
N ARG A 253 -9.95 35.51 -1.94
CA ARG A 253 -8.97 35.86 -2.98
C ARG A 253 -7.86 34.83 -3.06
N LEU A 254 -7.38 34.59 -4.28
CA LEU A 254 -6.20 33.76 -4.53
C LEU A 254 -5.04 34.63 -4.97
N TRP A 255 -3.87 34.37 -4.40
CA TRP A 255 -2.63 35.09 -4.64
C TRP A 255 -1.55 34.14 -5.14
N ARG A 256 -0.81 34.54 -6.17
CA ARG A 256 0.43 33.86 -6.57
C ARG A 256 1.46 33.93 -5.45
N THR A 257 2.19 32.86 -5.17
CA THR A 257 3.25 32.91 -4.14
C THR A 257 4.61 33.39 -4.67
N ASP A 258 4.79 33.41 -5.98
CA ASP A 258 5.99 33.88 -6.67
C ASP A 258 5.92 35.38 -7.02
N THR A 259 4.78 35.91 -7.51
CA THR A 259 4.61 37.35 -7.77
C THR A 259 3.73 38.09 -6.78
N TRP A 260 2.97 37.40 -5.94
CA TRP A 260 2.02 37.99 -4.99
C TRP A 260 0.89 38.80 -5.64
N GLU A 261 0.63 38.58 -6.93
CA GLU A 261 -0.50 39.16 -7.63
C GLU A 261 -1.77 38.36 -7.35
N GLN A 262 -2.89 39.07 -7.24
CA GLN A 262 -4.21 38.44 -7.14
C GLN A 262 -4.55 37.80 -8.49
N VAL A 263 -4.70 36.48 -8.52
CA VAL A 263 -5.03 35.71 -9.73
C VAL A 263 -6.52 35.44 -9.88
N ALA A 264 -7.26 35.44 -8.75
CA ALA A 264 -8.69 35.16 -8.76
C ALA A 264 -9.42 35.69 -7.51
N GLN A 265 -10.75 35.76 -7.62
CA GLN A 265 -11.67 36.14 -6.55
C GLN A 265 -12.95 35.30 -6.62
N ILE A 266 -13.45 34.88 -5.46
CA ILE A 266 -14.78 34.33 -5.25
C ILE A 266 -15.54 35.30 -4.34
N ASP A 267 -16.77 35.65 -4.70
CA ASP A 267 -17.66 36.45 -3.85
C ASP A 267 -18.53 35.54 -2.99
N GLU A 268 -18.26 35.50 -1.68
CA GLU A 268 -19.05 34.79 -0.68
C GLU A 268 -19.67 35.80 0.29
N PRO A 269 -21.01 35.92 0.36
CA PRO A 269 -21.65 36.90 1.23
C PRO A 269 -21.27 36.66 2.70
N ALA A 270 -20.65 37.67 3.31
CA ALA A 270 -20.21 37.66 4.70
C ALA A 270 -21.22 38.43 5.56
N SER A 271 -21.45 37.94 6.78
CA SER A 271 -22.10 38.67 7.86
C SER A 271 -21.08 38.93 8.99
N GLY A 272 -21.46 39.61 10.07
CA GLY A 272 -20.50 40.15 11.04
C GLY A 272 -19.77 39.14 11.96
N TYR A 273 -19.89 37.82 11.77
CA TYR A 273 -19.33 36.84 12.71
C TYR A 273 -17.86 36.46 12.45
N TRP A 274 -17.13 36.29 13.54
CA TRP A 274 -15.73 35.83 13.60
C TRP A 274 -15.63 34.75 14.70
N PRO A 275 -14.83 33.67 14.55
CA PRO A 275 -13.86 33.37 13.49
C PRO A 275 -14.36 32.39 12.40
N GLN A 276 -14.07 32.67 11.11
CA GLN A 276 -14.30 31.73 9.98
C GLN A 276 -13.02 31.40 9.21
N GLY A 277 -12.92 30.21 8.63
CA GLY A 277 -11.72 29.76 7.93
C GLY A 277 -11.98 28.86 6.74
N ILE A 278 -11.11 28.99 5.76
CA ILE A 278 -11.05 28.20 4.52
C ILE A 278 -10.01 27.09 4.66
N ALA A 279 -10.08 26.06 3.81
CA ALA A 279 -9.11 24.96 3.88
C ALA A 279 -8.80 24.35 2.51
N PHE A 280 -7.51 24.22 2.20
CA PHE A 280 -7.03 23.47 1.03
C PHE A 280 -6.95 21.98 1.33
N HIS A 281 -7.28 21.16 0.33
CA HIS A 281 -7.06 19.73 0.37
C HIS A 281 -5.55 19.41 0.44
N PRO A 282 -5.12 18.38 1.19
CA PRO A 282 -3.70 18.13 1.45
C PRO A 282 -2.88 17.73 0.22
N THR A 283 -3.51 17.24 -0.86
CA THR A 283 -2.82 16.71 -2.05
C THR A 283 -3.46 17.05 -3.40
N GLU A 284 -4.63 17.69 -3.40
CA GLU A 284 -5.41 17.95 -4.63
C GLU A 284 -5.72 19.46 -4.69
N PRO A 285 -5.90 20.04 -5.89
CA PRO A 285 -6.23 21.46 -6.07
C PRO A 285 -7.70 21.72 -5.74
N ILE A 286 -8.07 21.50 -4.48
CA ILE A 286 -9.43 21.65 -3.97
C ILE A 286 -9.43 22.61 -2.79
N LEU A 287 -10.36 23.55 -2.82
CA LEU A 287 -10.55 24.58 -1.80
C LEU A 287 -11.96 24.45 -1.21
N ALA A 288 -12.02 24.23 0.10
CA ALA A 288 -13.25 24.28 0.87
C ALA A 288 -13.45 25.70 1.43
N THR A 289 -14.63 26.25 1.18
CA THR A 289 -15.05 27.61 1.56
C THR A 289 -16.44 27.58 2.19
N PHE A 290 -16.88 28.67 2.78
CA PHE A 290 -18.15 28.71 3.50
C PHE A 290 -18.83 30.07 3.35
N GLY A 291 -20.07 30.05 2.88
CA GLY A 291 -20.93 31.22 2.83
C GLY A 291 -21.71 31.39 4.13
N GLU A 292 -21.63 32.58 4.73
CA GLU A 292 -22.19 32.86 6.05
C GLU A 292 -23.70 33.05 6.03
N GLU A 293 -24.23 33.78 5.04
CA GLU A 293 -25.67 34.02 4.92
C GLU A 293 -26.45 32.74 4.61
N ASP A 294 -25.86 31.83 3.84
CA ASP A 294 -26.54 30.62 3.38
C ASP A 294 -26.17 29.35 4.16
N ARG A 295 -25.23 29.45 5.10
CA ARG A 295 -24.76 28.38 5.99
C ARG A 295 -24.29 27.14 5.23
N VAL A 296 -23.64 27.38 4.09
CA VAL A 296 -23.29 26.34 3.13
C VAL A 296 -21.79 26.25 2.96
N ILE A 297 -21.27 25.04 3.05
CA ILE A 297 -19.88 24.75 2.71
C ILE A 297 -19.81 24.46 1.21
N ARG A 298 -18.94 25.15 0.49
CA ARG A 298 -18.71 24.96 -0.94
C ARG A 298 -17.34 24.35 -1.17
N ILE A 299 -17.30 23.32 -2.00
CA ILE A 299 -16.06 22.64 -2.39
C ILE A 299 -15.76 23.01 -3.84
N TRP A 300 -14.65 23.73 -4.04
CA TRP A 300 -14.19 24.19 -5.34
C TRP A 300 -13.01 23.36 -5.79
N ARG A 301 -13.00 22.92 -7.04
CA ARG A 301 -11.82 22.43 -7.74
C ARG A 301 -11.19 23.59 -8.51
N LEU A 302 -9.90 23.73 -8.38
CA LEU A 302 -9.12 24.82 -8.96
C LEU A 302 -8.30 24.30 -10.14
N ASP A 303 -8.35 25.03 -11.25
CA ASP A 303 -7.35 24.90 -12.30
C ASP A 303 -6.17 25.84 -11.98
N ILE A 304 -5.29 25.40 -11.08
CA ILE A 304 -4.14 26.20 -10.65
C ILE A 304 -3.25 26.57 -11.84
N ASP A 305 -3.04 25.66 -12.80
CA ASP A 305 -2.19 25.94 -13.95
C ASP A 305 -2.81 26.99 -14.88
N GLY A 306 -4.12 26.88 -15.17
CA GLY A 306 -4.85 27.88 -15.92
C GLY A 306 -4.89 29.25 -15.22
N LEU A 307 -5.11 29.28 -13.91
CA LEU A 307 -5.09 30.52 -13.09
C LEU A 307 -3.73 31.21 -13.08
N LEU A 308 -2.65 30.45 -13.23
CA LEU A 308 -1.28 30.96 -13.29
C LEU A 308 -0.86 31.35 -14.72
N GLY A 309 -1.76 31.26 -15.70
CA GLY A 309 -1.45 31.54 -17.11
C GLY A 309 -0.48 30.54 -17.73
N LEU A 310 -0.31 29.38 -17.12
CA LEU A 310 0.48 28.29 -17.69
C LEU A 310 -0.41 27.58 -18.71
N GLN A 311 0.06 27.49 -19.96
CA GLN A 311 -0.65 26.81 -21.04
C GLN A 311 -1.18 25.47 -20.53
N PRO A 312 -2.49 25.18 -20.68
CA PRO A 312 -3.02 23.89 -20.26
C PRO A 312 -2.29 22.83 -21.07
N ARG A 313 -1.44 22.04 -20.42
CA ARG A 313 -0.94 20.80 -21.00
C ARG A 313 -2.20 20.01 -21.36
N GLU A 314 -2.39 19.65 -22.63
CA GLU A 314 -3.45 18.70 -23.02
C GLU A 314 -3.25 17.42 -22.20
N GLN A 315 -3.98 17.29 -21.09
CA GLN A 315 -3.92 16.10 -20.24
C GLN A 315 -4.87 15.08 -20.86
N VAL A 316 -4.29 14.01 -21.41
CA VAL A 316 -5.06 12.87 -21.88
C VAL A 316 -5.29 11.97 -20.68
N HIS A 317 -6.54 11.75 -20.32
CA HIS A 317 -6.87 10.80 -19.28
C HIS A 317 -6.85 9.40 -19.87
N TYR A 318 -6.33 8.43 -19.13
CA TYR A 318 -6.30 7.05 -19.57
C TYR A 318 -6.95 6.14 -18.53
N ARG A 319 -7.91 5.32 -18.97
CA ARG A 319 -8.52 4.24 -18.17
C ARG A 319 -8.34 2.90 -18.85
N ASN A 320 -7.98 1.88 -18.08
CA ASN A 320 -7.90 0.49 -18.53
C ASN A 320 -8.93 -0.38 -17.82
N ALA A 321 -9.62 -1.23 -18.57
CA ALA A 321 -10.46 -2.30 -18.05
C ALA A 321 -9.77 -3.64 -18.26
N LYS A 322 -9.67 -4.45 -17.20
CA LYS A 322 -9.08 -5.79 -17.24
C LYS A 322 -10.18 -6.83 -17.44
N VAL A 323 -10.08 -7.60 -18.52
CA VAL A 323 -10.98 -8.71 -18.84
C VAL A 323 -10.18 -10.00 -18.80
N VAL A 324 -10.57 -10.96 -17.98
CA VAL A 324 -9.85 -12.24 -17.84
C VAL A 324 -10.61 -13.40 -18.50
N LEU A 325 -9.89 -14.23 -19.24
CA LEU A 325 -10.39 -15.45 -19.87
C LEU A 325 -9.87 -16.66 -19.08
N LEU A 326 -10.78 -17.35 -18.39
CA LEU A 326 -10.50 -18.43 -17.44
C LEU A 326 -11.13 -19.73 -17.93
N GLY A 327 -10.53 -20.87 -17.62
CA GLY A 327 -11.08 -22.19 -17.98
C GLY A 327 -9.98 -23.23 -18.15
N ASP A 328 -10.35 -24.50 -18.12
CA ASP A 328 -9.38 -25.60 -18.16
C ASP A 328 -8.80 -25.85 -19.56
N THR A 329 -7.79 -26.71 -19.67
CA THR A 329 -7.18 -27.07 -20.96
C THR A 329 -8.22 -27.66 -21.92
N GLY A 330 -8.18 -27.24 -23.19
CA GLY A 330 -9.03 -27.82 -24.25
C GLY A 330 -10.42 -27.20 -24.42
N VAL A 331 -10.83 -26.26 -23.56
CA VAL A 331 -12.20 -25.65 -23.59
C VAL A 331 -12.42 -24.61 -24.70
N GLY A 332 -11.45 -24.37 -25.59
CA GLY A 332 -11.58 -23.43 -26.72
C GLY A 332 -11.17 -21.97 -26.45
N LYS A 333 -10.55 -21.66 -25.30
CA LYS A 333 -10.11 -20.29 -24.93
C LYS A 333 -9.29 -19.59 -26.02
N THR A 334 -8.28 -20.27 -26.55
CA THR A 334 -7.34 -19.71 -27.53
C THR A 334 -8.07 -19.27 -28.80
N GLY A 335 -8.99 -20.09 -29.33
CA GLY A 335 -9.81 -19.72 -30.48
C GLY A 335 -10.78 -18.58 -30.17
N LEU A 336 -11.44 -18.62 -29.00
CA LEU A 336 -12.33 -17.54 -28.57
C LEU A 336 -11.60 -16.21 -28.44
N ARG A 337 -10.39 -16.20 -27.86
CA ARG A 337 -9.53 -15.02 -27.78
C ARG A 337 -9.21 -14.46 -29.17
N MET A 338 -8.79 -15.31 -30.12
CA MET A 338 -8.44 -14.85 -31.48
C MET A 338 -9.60 -14.11 -32.15
N VAL A 339 -10.80 -14.69 -32.13
CA VAL A 339 -11.97 -14.07 -32.77
C VAL A 339 -12.40 -12.80 -32.02
N LEU A 340 -12.27 -12.76 -30.69
CA LEU A 340 -12.54 -11.54 -29.90
C LEU A 340 -11.54 -10.41 -30.17
N THR A 341 -10.28 -10.72 -30.49
CA THR A 341 -9.24 -9.72 -30.82
C THR A 341 -9.17 -9.39 -32.31
N GLY A 342 -10.01 -10.01 -33.15
CA GLY A 342 -10.04 -9.79 -34.60
C GLY A 342 -8.98 -10.57 -35.38
N GLU A 343 -8.30 -11.54 -34.75
CA GLU A 343 -7.40 -12.48 -35.43
C GLU A 343 -8.21 -13.55 -36.19
N PRO A 344 -7.77 -13.98 -37.39
CA PRO A 344 -8.45 -15.02 -38.15
C PRO A 344 -8.32 -16.39 -37.45
N PHE A 345 -9.41 -17.14 -37.37
CA PHE A 345 -9.44 -18.49 -36.81
C PHE A 345 -9.96 -19.49 -37.85
N ASP A 346 -9.29 -20.65 -37.96
CA ASP A 346 -9.70 -21.78 -38.80
C ASP A 346 -9.77 -23.06 -37.96
N ARG A 347 -10.77 -23.91 -38.23
CA ARG A 347 -10.93 -25.21 -37.57
C ARG A 347 -9.76 -26.16 -37.80
N GLU A 348 -9.08 -26.05 -38.93
CA GLU A 348 -7.95 -26.92 -39.26
C GLU A 348 -6.64 -26.49 -38.58
N MET A 349 -6.60 -25.28 -37.99
CA MET A 349 -5.44 -24.81 -37.24
C MET A 349 -5.26 -25.61 -35.95
N ARG A 350 -4.16 -26.36 -35.87
CA ARG A 350 -3.68 -26.92 -34.60
C ARG A 350 -3.06 -25.79 -33.77
N LEU A 351 -3.90 -25.11 -33.00
CA LEU A 351 -3.43 -24.11 -32.05
C LEU A 351 -2.76 -24.80 -30.86
N PRO A 352 -1.53 -24.40 -30.48
CA PRO A 352 -0.98 -24.82 -29.20
C PRO A 352 -1.85 -24.28 -28.06
N SER A 353 -1.89 -24.99 -26.95
CA SER A 353 -2.53 -24.47 -25.73
C SER A 353 -1.85 -23.16 -25.35
N THR A 354 -2.62 -22.18 -24.88
CA THR A 354 -2.04 -21.02 -24.20
C THR A 354 -1.21 -21.54 -23.01
N PHE A 355 0.02 -21.07 -22.88
CA PHE A 355 0.90 -21.34 -21.75
C PHE A 355 1.18 -20.03 -21.03
N GLY A 356 1.16 -20.06 -19.69
CA GLY A 356 1.22 -18.86 -18.85
C GLY A 356 0.04 -17.91 -19.09
N ARG A 357 0.33 -16.62 -19.06
CA ARG A 357 -0.63 -15.55 -19.33
C ARG A 357 -0.29 -14.88 -20.66
N ARG A 358 -1.27 -14.38 -21.40
CA ARG A 358 -1.05 -13.47 -22.53
C ARG A 358 -2.04 -12.31 -22.49
N VAL A 359 -1.58 -11.10 -22.75
CA VAL A 359 -2.41 -9.88 -22.71
C VAL A 359 -2.55 -9.30 -24.12
N PHE A 360 -3.79 -9.01 -24.51
CA PHE A 360 -4.16 -8.46 -25.82
C PHE A 360 -5.05 -7.23 -25.64
N THR A 361 -5.00 -6.31 -26.59
CA THR A 361 -5.96 -5.20 -26.66
C THR A 361 -7.25 -5.70 -27.32
N PHE A 362 -8.36 -5.67 -26.59
CA PHE A 362 -9.69 -6.05 -27.09
C PHE A 362 -10.41 -4.89 -27.78
N ASP A 363 -10.34 -3.71 -27.17
CA ASP A 363 -10.99 -2.50 -27.67
C ASP A 363 -10.23 -1.27 -27.18
N SER A 364 -10.14 -0.24 -28.02
CA SER A 364 -9.56 1.07 -27.67
C SER A 364 -10.40 2.16 -28.30
N CYS A 365 -10.81 3.15 -27.52
CA CYS A 365 -11.58 4.29 -28.01
C CYS A 365 -11.20 5.58 -27.28
N GLU A 366 -11.31 6.71 -27.97
CA GLU A 366 -11.23 8.03 -27.36
C GLU A 366 -12.64 8.56 -27.11
N VAL A 367 -12.88 9.07 -25.90
CA VAL A 367 -14.15 9.63 -25.49
C VAL A 367 -13.90 11.00 -24.87
N GLU A 368 -14.75 11.97 -25.19
CA GLU A 368 -14.73 13.27 -24.54
C GLU A 368 -15.66 13.25 -23.32
N VAL A 369 -15.09 13.46 -22.13
CA VAL A 369 -15.82 13.46 -20.85
C VAL A 369 -15.55 14.79 -20.17
N GLU A 370 -16.60 15.58 -19.93
CA GLU A 370 -16.51 16.90 -19.26
C GLU A 370 -15.50 17.86 -19.94
N GLY A 371 -15.39 17.82 -21.28
CA GLY A 371 -14.45 18.66 -22.05
C GLY A 371 -12.99 18.20 -22.01
N ARG A 372 -12.73 16.98 -21.53
CA ARG A 372 -11.40 16.35 -21.50
C ARG A 372 -11.37 15.11 -22.37
N LYS A 373 -10.25 14.89 -23.07
CA LYS A 373 -10.01 13.67 -23.84
C LYS A 373 -9.62 12.53 -22.90
N GLU A 374 -10.39 11.44 -22.93
CA GLU A 374 -10.14 10.21 -22.20
C GLU A 374 -9.98 9.04 -23.17
N THR A 375 -8.81 8.39 -23.17
CA THR A 375 -8.55 7.13 -23.86
C THR A 375 -8.98 5.98 -22.97
N ARG A 376 -9.91 5.15 -23.47
CA ARG A 376 -10.43 3.96 -22.79
C ARG A 376 -9.96 2.72 -23.51
N GLU A 377 -9.25 1.86 -22.80
CA GLU A 377 -8.75 0.59 -23.34
C GLU A 377 -9.22 -0.62 -22.53
N THR A 378 -9.65 -1.65 -23.24
CA THR A 378 -10.01 -2.94 -22.65
C THR A 378 -8.91 -3.94 -22.98
N LEU A 379 -8.30 -4.52 -21.95
CA LEU A 379 -7.24 -5.52 -22.08
C LEU A 379 -7.81 -6.92 -21.79
N LEU A 380 -7.67 -7.83 -22.75
CA LEU A 380 -8.07 -9.23 -22.63
C LEU A 380 -6.88 -10.09 -22.22
N TRP A 381 -7.02 -10.75 -21.08
CA TRP A 381 -6.02 -11.59 -20.45
C TRP A 381 -6.38 -13.07 -20.68
N ASP A 382 -5.67 -13.72 -21.59
CA ASP A 382 -5.78 -15.15 -21.86
C ASP A 382 -4.93 -15.94 -20.87
N MET A 383 -5.58 -16.60 -19.91
CA MET A 383 -4.93 -17.39 -18.87
C MET A 383 -4.85 -18.85 -19.30
N ALA A 384 -3.66 -19.46 -19.19
CA ALA A 384 -3.50 -20.87 -19.50
C ALA A 384 -4.39 -21.78 -18.64
N GLY A 385 -4.85 -22.88 -19.27
CA GLY A 385 -5.86 -23.75 -18.68
C GLY A 385 -5.34 -24.96 -17.92
N GLN A 386 -4.02 -25.17 -17.84
CA GLN A 386 -3.51 -26.35 -17.12
C GLN A 386 -3.78 -26.17 -15.62
N PRO A 387 -4.30 -27.20 -14.91
CA PRO A 387 -4.64 -27.08 -13.49
C PRO A 387 -3.47 -26.62 -12.60
N ALA A 388 -2.23 -26.95 -12.96
CA ALA A 388 -1.04 -26.53 -12.23
C ALA A 388 -0.79 -25.01 -12.25
N TYR A 389 -1.35 -24.28 -13.22
CA TYR A 389 -1.19 -22.83 -13.34
C TYR A 389 -2.21 -22.07 -12.48
N ARG A 390 -3.23 -22.75 -11.94
CA ARG A 390 -4.30 -22.12 -11.13
C ARG A 390 -3.74 -21.31 -9.95
N LEU A 391 -2.71 -21.85 -9.30
CA LEU A 391 -2.08 -21.21 -8.13
C LEU A 391 -1.40 -19.88 -8.48
N VAL A 392 -0.72 -19.80 -9.63
CA VAL A 392 -0.09 -18.57 -10.13
C VAL A 392 -1.13 -17.61 -10.68
N HIS A 393 -2.08 -18.10 -11.48
CA HIS A 393 -3.12 -17.28 -12.11
C HIS A 393 -4.07 -16.61 -11.11
N GLN A 394 -4.30 -17.24 -9.95
CA GLN A 394 -5.13 -16.67 -8.90
C GLN A 394 -4.55 -15.36 -8.33
N LEU A 395 -3.23 -15.17 -8.39
CA LEU A 395 -2.57 -13.93 -7.97
C LEU A 395 -2.97 -12.73 -8.83
N HIS A 396 -3.42 -12.99 -10.06
CA HIS A 396 -3.74 -11.98 -11.07
C HIS A 396 -5.23 -11.67 -11.19
N LEU A 397 -6.06 -12.13 -10.26
CA LEU A 397 -7.51 -11.90 -10.27
C LEU A 397 -7.93 -10.58 -9.60
N SER A 398 -6.98 -9.72 -9.24
CA SER A 398 -7.23 -8.36 -8.76
C SER A 398 -7.58 -7.38 -9.88
N GLU A 399 -8.43 -6.41 -9.54
CA GLU A 399 -8.92 -5.30 -10.36
C GLU A 399 -9.56 -5.75 -11.67
N VAL A 400 -10.19 -6.93 -11.65
CA VAL A 400 -10.85 -7.49 -12.83
C VAL A 400 -12.21 -6.83 -13.03
N ALA A 401 -12.43 -6.22 -14.19
CA ALA A 401 -13.72 -5.63 -14.55
C ALA A 401 -14.71 -6.70 -15.04
N VAL A 402 -14.24 -7.62 -15.89
CA VAL A 402 -15.06 -8.72 -16.44
C VAL A 402 -14.28 -10.04 -16.42
N ALA A 403 -14.89 -11.12 -15.95
CA ALA A 403 -14.32 -12.46 -15.99
C ALA A 403 -15.17 -13.38 -16.86
N LEU A 404 -14.53 -14.04 -17.82
CA LEU A 404 -15.12 -15.02 -18.73
C LEU A 404 -14.70 -16.42 -18.28
N ALA A 405 -15.61 -17.18 -17.67
CA ALA A 405 -15.37 -18.55 -17.27
C ALA A 405 -15.82 -19.49 -18.40
N VAL A 406 -14.84 -20.02 -19.14
CA VAL A 406 -15.04 -20.83 -20.34
C VAL A 406 -14.99 -22.31 -20.02
N PHE A 407 -15.99 -23.04 -20.47
CA PHE A 407 -16.03 -24.50 -20.41
C PHE A 407 -16.41 -25.12 -21.74
N ASP A 408 -16.12 -26.41 -21.88
CA ASP A 408 -16.60 -27.22 -22.99
C ASP A 408 -17.88 -27.94 -22.55
N ALA A 409 -19.02 -27.62 -23.17
CA ALA A 409 -20.30 -28.21 -22.81
C ALA A 409 -20.42 -29.70 -23.19
N ARG A 410 -19.47 -30.26 -23.94
CA ARG A 410 -19.56 -31.59 -24.57
C ARG A 410 -18.33 -32.47 -24.28
N GLN A 411 -17.65 -32.25 -23.16
CA GLN A 411 -16.49 -33.02 -22.75
C GLN A 411 -16.79 -34.52 -22.61
N ALA A 412 -15.99 -35.39 -23.24
CA ALA A 412 -16.24 -36.84 -23.31
C ALA A 412 -15.97 -37.62 -22.00
N VAL A 413 -15.21 -37.05 -21.05
CA VAL A 413 -14.82 -37.69 -19.78
C VAL A 413 -14.75 -36.63 -18.67
N GLY A 414 -15.44 -36.86 -17.55
CA GLY A 414 -15.47 -35.98 -16.37
C GLY A 414 -16.67 -35.03 -16.32
N ASP A 415 -16.77 -34.21 -15.25
CA ASP A 415 -17.77 -33.15 -15.12
C ASP A 415 -17.34 -31.91 -15.94
N PRO A 416 -18.08 -31.51 -16.99
CA PRO A 416 -17.80 -30.32 -17.81
C PRO A 416 -17.64 -29.02 -17.00
N LEU A 417 -18.21 -28.97 -15.80
CA LEU A 417 -18.22 -27.79 -14.94
C LEU A 417 -17.22 -27.87 -13.77
N GLY A 418 -16.48 -28.98 -13.66
CA GLY A 418 -15.55 -29.21 -12.55
C GLY A 418 -14.48 -28.11 -12.43
N GLY A 419 -13.93 -27.65 -13.56
CA GLY A 419 -12.97 -26.54 -13.60
C GLY A 419 -13.59 -25.18 -13.28
N ILE A 420 -14.85 -24.95 -13.67
CA ILE A 420 -15.56 -23.70 -13.45
C ILE A 420 -15.79 -23.46 -11.97
N ARG A 421 -16.03 -24.52 -11.18
CA ARG A 421 -16.18 -24.43 -9.73
C ARG A 421 -14.98 -23.78 -9.05
N HIS A 422 -13.76 -24.15 -9.47
CA HIS A 422 -12.54 -23.58 -8.94
C HIS A 422 -12.48 -22.08 -9.24
N TRP A 423 -12.70 -21.68 -10.49
CA TRP A 423 -12.65 -20.28 -10.91
C TRP A 423 -13.75 -19.43 -10.29
N ALA A 424 -14.96 -19.95 -10.14
CA ALA A 424 -16.06 -19.25 -9.45
C ALA A 424 -15.67 -18.85 -8.02
N ARG A 425 -15.00 -19.75 -7.29
CA ARG A 425 -14.51 -19.48 -5.92
C ARG A 425 -13.35 -18.50 -5.91
N ALA A 426 -12.39 -18.65 -6.82
CA ALA A 426 -11.27 -17.74 -6.95
C ALA A 426 -11.75 -16.29 -7.25
N LEU A 427 -12.75 -16.14 -8.12
CA LEU A 427 -13.35 -14.84 -8.44
C LEU A 427 -14.13 -14.25 -7.26
N ARG A 428 -14.88 -15.05 -6.49
CA ARG A 428 -15.55 -14.59 -5.27
C ARG A 428 -14.54 -14.14 -4.20
N GLN A 429 -13.46 -14.88 -4.04
CA GLN A 429 -12.38 -14.52 -3.11
C GLN A 429 -11.68 -13.24 -3.55
N ALA A 430 -11.43 -13.05 -4.85
CA ALA A 430 -10.89 -11.81 -5.40
C ALA A 430 -11.82 -10.62 -5.13
N ARG A 431 -13.12 -10.75 -5.42
CA ARG A 431 -14.15 -9.75 -5.08
C ARG A 431 -14.14 -9.37 -3.59
N GLN A 432 -13.98 -10.36 -2.71
CA GLN A 432 -13.93 -10.13 -1.26
C GLN A 432 -12.68 -9.35 -0.84
N ARG A 433 -11.52 -9.62 -1.45
CA ARG A 433 -10.25 -8.96 -1.13
C ARG A 433 -10.21 -7.50 -1.56
N GLU A 434 -10.88 -7.14 -2.65
CA GLU A 434 -10.89 -5.77 -3.16
C GLU A 434 -11.73 -4.79 -2.32
N GLY A 435 -12.63 -5.30 -1.47
CA GLY A 435 -13.56 -4.47 -0.71
C GLY A 435 -14.52 -3.68 -1.60
N GLY A 436 -15.53 -3.02 -1.01
CA GLY A 436 -16.56 -2.29 -1.77
C GLY A 436 -16.09 -1.03 -2.51
N ALA A 437 -14.78 -0.83 -2.68
CA ALA A 437 -14.16 0.37 -3.25
C ALA A 437 -13.82 0.25 -4.75
N THR A 438 -13.78 -0.96 -5.32
CA THR A 438 -13.51 -1.20 -6.75
C THR A 438 -14.80 -1.36 -7.57
N ALA A 439 -14.70 -1.18 -8.89
CA ALA A 439 -15.82 -1.43 -9.80
C ALA A 439 -16.35 -2.86 -9.61
N PRO A 440 -17.68 -3.08 -9.63
CA PRO A 440 -18.23 -4.41 -9.41
C PRO A 440 -17.81 -5.36 -10.54
N LEU A 441 -16.94 -6.34 -10.22
CA LEU A 441 -16.55 -7.41 -11.14
C LEU A 441 -17.79 -8.10 -11.71
N LYS A 442 -17.92 -8.16 -13.04
CA LYS A 442 -18.94 -8.96 -13.73
C LYS A 442 -18.38 -10.30 -14.16
N SER A 443 -19.12 -11.39 -13.97
CA SER A 443 -18.68 -12.75 -14.33
C SER A 443 -19.66 -13.40 -15.31
N PHE A 444 -19.15 -13.86 -16.44
CA PHE A 444 -19.91 -14.52 -17.49
C PHE A 444 -19.50 -15.98 -17.62
N LEU A 445 -20.49 -16.85 -17.75
CA LEU A 445 -20.31 -18.27 -18.03
C LEU A 445 -20.38 -18.48 -19.54
N VAL A 446 -19.35 -19.07 -20.15
CA VAL A 446 -19.21 -19.13 -21.61
C VAL A 446 -18.94 -20.56 -22.09
N VAL A 447 -19.71 -21.05 -23.06
CA VAL A 447 -19.36 -22.27 -23.80
C VAL A 447 -18.40 -21.90 -24.91
N GLY A 448 -17.18 -22.44 -24.90
CA GLY A 448 -16.14 -22.08 -25.89
C GLY A 448 -16.19 -22.85 -27.21
N ARG A 449 -16.86 -24.02 -27.24
CA ARG A 449 -16.88 -24.95 -28.39
C ARG A 449 -18.29 -25.48 -28.67
N ALA A 450 -19.24 -24.59 -28.93
CA ALA A 450 -20.62 -24.97 -29.22
C ALA A 450 -20.78 -25.82 -30.50
N ASP A 451 -19.77 -25.86 -31.36
CA ASP A 451 -19.81 -26.48 -32.67
C ASP A 451 -19.37 -27.96 -32.71
N VAL A 452 -18.80 -28.50 -31.63
CA VAL A 452 -18.32 -29.89 -31.57
C VAL A 452 -19.47 -30.86 -31.30
N GLU A 453 -19.57 -31.99 -31.99
CA GLU A 453 -20.62 -33.00 -31.77
C GLU A 453 -20.52 -33.69 -30.38
N GLY A 454 -21.64 -33.91 -29.68
CA GLY A 454 -21.70 -34.54 -28.34
C GLY A 454 -22.99 -34.19 -27.56
N THR A 455 -23.19 -34.79 -26.37
CA THR A 455 -24.36 -34.50 -25.51
C THR A 455 -24.13 -33.20 -24.71
N PRO A 456 -24.90 -32.12 -24.95
CA PRO A 456 -24.72 -30.86 -24.23
C PRO A 456 -25.27 -30.94 -22.80
N VAL A 457 -24.66 -30.19 -21.88
CA VAL A 457 -25.25 -29.91 -20.55
C VAL A 457 -26.62 -29.22 -20.73
N SER A 458 -27.63 -29.64 -19.99
CA SER A 458 -28.97 -29.05 -20.09
C SER A 458 -28.99 -27.58 -19.65
N LEU A 459 -29.84 -26.77 -20.28
CA LEU A 459 -30.03 -25.36 -19.91
C LEU A 459 -30.45 -25.20 -18.45
N GLU A 460 -31.29 -26.11 -17.93
CA GLU A 460 -31.70 -26.14 -16.51
C GLU A 460 -30.49 -26.29 -15.59
N ARG A 461 -29.53 -27.17 -15.93
CA ARG A 461 -28.31 -27.37 -15.15
C ARG A 461 -27.40 -26.13 -15.21
N ILE A 462 -27.30 -25.50 -16.39
CA ILE A 462 -26.53 -24.27 -16.58
C ILE A 462 -27.12 -23.12 -15.75
N GLU A 463 -28.45 -22.96 -15.75
CA GLU A 463 -29.12 -21.95 -14.94
C GLU A 463 -28.97 -22.20 -13.44
N ALA A 464 -29.04 -23.45 -13.00
CA ALA A 464 -28.80 -23.83 -11.61
C ALA A 464 -27.38 -23.44 -11.20
N VAL A 465 -26.38 -23.76 -12.01
CA VAL A 465 -24.96 -23.44 -11.77
C VAL A 465 -24.71 -21.93 -11.79
N LYS A 466 -25.34 -21.21 -12.74
CA LYS A 466 -25.29 -19.75 -12.80
C LYS A 466 -25.78 -19.12 -11.50
N ARG A 467 -26.92 -19.60 -10.97
CA ARG A 467 -27.49 -19.13 -9.69
C ARG A 467 -26.64 -19.52 -8.49
N GLU A 468 -26.23 -20.79 -8.41
CA GLU A 468 -25.45 -21.35 -7.30
C GLU A 468 -24.07 -20.68 -7.19
N TRP A 469 -23.38 -20.50 -8.32
CA TRP A 469 -22.00 -20.01 -8.36
C TRP A 469 -21.90 -18.50 -8.66
N GLY A 470 -23.03 -17.82 -8.88
CA GLY A 470 -23.12 -16.37 -8.92
C GLY A 470 -22.55 -15.73 -10.18
N PHE A 471 -22.84 -16.33 -11.35
CA PHE A 471 -22.53 -15.75 -12.66
C PHE A 471 -23.65 -14.82 -13.13
N ASP A 472 -23.30 -13.67 -13.70
CA ASP A 472 -24.26 -12.65 -14.13
C ASP A 472 -25.01 -13.07 -15.41
N GLN A 473 -24.29 -13.63 -16.39
CA GLN A 473 -24.84 -13.98 -17.72
C GLN A 473 -24.23 -15.27 -18.26
N PHE A 474 -24.91 -15.87 -19.24
CA PHE A 474 -24.51 -17.10 -19.92
C PHE A 474 -24.46 -16.87 -21.43
N PHE A 475 -23.41 -17.35 -22.09
CA PHE A 475 -23.23 -17.25 -23.53
C PHE A 475 -22.80 -18.59 -24.13
N GLU A 476 -23.38 -18.92 -25.27
CA GLU A 476 -22.94 -20.04 -26.08
C GLU A 476 -22.16 -19.52 -27.28
N THR A 477 -20.88 -19.88 -27.38
CA THR A 477 -19.99 -19.36 -28.42
C THR A 477 -19.28 -20.45 -29.20
N SER A 478 -18.94 -20.14 -30.45
CA SER A 478 -17.98 -20.93 -31.22
C SER A 478 -17.11 -20.01 -32.09
N ALA A 479 -15.80 -20.20 -31.96
CA ALA A 479 -14.81 -19.49 -32.76
C ALA A 479 -14.86 -19.89 -34.24
N ALA A 480 -15.35 -21.10 -34.54
CA ALA A 480 -15.32 -21.65 -35.89
C ALA A 480 -16.44 -21.12 -36.81
N ASP A 481 -17.66 -21.01 -36.29
CA ASP A 481 -18.82 -20.51 -37.04
C ASP A 481 -19.18 -19.06 -36.68
N GLY A 482 -18.48 -18.46 -35.70
CA GLY A 482 -18.69 -17.10 -35.22
C GLY A 482 -19.93 -16.91 -34.35
N ARG A 483 -20.62 -17.99 -33.96
CA ARG A 483 -21.84 -17.94 -33.15
C ARG A 483 -21.57 -17.31 -31.79
N GLY A 484 -22.46 -16.41 -31.36
CA GLY A 484 -22.43 -15.83 -30.01
C GLY A 484 -21.31 -14.82 -29.75
N ILE A 485 -20.35 -14.66 -30.67
CA ILE A 485 -19.16 -13.82 -30.46
C ILE A 485 -19.52 -12.34 -30.42
N ARG A 486 -20.45 -11.89 -31.29
CA ARG A 486 -20.88 -10.49 -31.33
C ARG A 486 -21.66 -10.12 -30.08
N GLU A 487 -22.54 -11.00 -29.63
CA GLU A 487 -23.33 -10.85 -28.41
C GLU A 487 -22.41 -10.80 -27.18
N LEU A 488 -21.43 -11.71 -27.10
CA LEU A 488 -20.44 -11.73 -26.02
C LEU A 488 -19.59 -10.45 -26.03
N ALA A 489 -19.10 -10.01 -27.19
CA ALA A 489 -18.31 -8.78 -27.31
C ALA A 489 -19.09 -7.54 -26.88
N ALA A 490 -20.36 -7.44 -27.26
CA ALA A 490 -21.25 -6.36 -26.82
C ALA A 490 -21.50 -6.41 -25.30
N ALA A 491 -21.70 -7.60 -24.73
CA ALA A 491 -21.88 -7.78 -23.29
C ALA A 491 -20.64 -7.39 -22.49
N ILE A 492 -19.43 -7.72 -22.98
CA ILE A 492 -18.17 -7.30 -22.36
C ILE A 492 -18.10 -5.76 -22.34
N ARG A 493 -18.34 -5.10 -23.48
CA ARG A 493 -18.31 -3.62 -23.57
C ARG A 493 -19.32 -2.97 -22.62
N GLY A 494 -20.53 -3.52 -22.52
CA GLY A 494 -21.60 -3.00 -21.66
C GLY A 494 -21.40 -3.27 -20.16
N ALA A 495 -20.59 -4.27 -19.80
CA ALA A 495 -20.33 -4.62 -18.39
C ALA A 495 -19.27 -3.74 -17.72
N VAL A 496 -18.41 -3.08 -18.50
CA VAL A 496 -17.33 -2.24 -17.96
C VAL A 496 -17.89 -0.92 -17.43
N VAL A 497 -17.79 -0.73 -16.11
CA VAL A 497 -18.18 0.52 -15.44
C VAL A 497 -16.99 1.48 -15.41
N TRP A 498 -16.75 2.18 -16.52
CA TRP A 498 -15.59 3.06 -16.70
C TRP A 498 -15.38 4.07 -15.58
N ASN A 499 -16.45 4.69 -15.07
CA ASN A 499 -16.38 5.72 -14.03
C ASN A 499 -15.82 5.20 -12.69
N ALA A 500 -15.97 3.90 -12.41
CA ALA A 500 -15.47 3.26 -11.20
C ALA A 500 -14.02 2.74 -11.34
N LEU A 501 -13.45 2.76 -12.55
CA LEU A 501 -12.07 2.37 -12.80
C LEU A 501 -11.09 3.53 -12.53
N PRO A 502 -9.88 3.25 -12.04
CA PRO A 502 -8.88 4.29 -11.80
C PRO A 502 -8.49 5.01 -13.10
N SER A 503 -8.52 6.34 -13.07
CA SER A 503 -8.07 7.20 -14.17
C SER A 503 -6.69 7.77 -13.87
N VAL A 504 -5.79 7.74 -14.85
CA VAL A 504 -4.48 8.39 -14.75
C VAL A 504 -4.46 9.55 -15.74
N SER A 505 -4.21 10.77 -15.25
CA SER A 505 -3.89 11.89 -16.13
C SER A 505 -2.49 11.70 -16.69
N SER A 506 -2.38 11.67 -18.02
CA SER A 506 -1.13 11.37 -18.70
C SER A 506 -0.79 12.42 -19.76
N PRO A 507 0.49 12.81 -19.87
CA PRO A 507 0.95 13.56 -21.03
C PRO A 507 0.89 12.69 -22.30
N LYS A 508 0.87 13.31 -23.48
CA LYS A 508 1.07 12.62 -24.78
C LYS A 508 2.34 11.75 -24.82
N LEU A 509 3.33 12.07 -24.01
CA LEU A 509 4.56 11.27 -23.84
C LEU A 509 4.27 9.81 -23.46
N PHE A 510 3.24 9.55 -22.64
CA PHE A 510 2.90 8.20 -22.20
C PHE A 510 2.44 7.30 -23.35
N GLU A 511 1.64 7.84 -24.27
CA GLU A 511 1.14 7.11 -25.45
C GLU A 511 2.29 6.77 -26.40
N LYS A 512 3.19 7.73 -26.64
CA LYS A 512 4.41 7.50 -27.41
C LYS A 512 5.29 6.42 -26.76
N LEU A 513 5.49 6.50 -25.45
CA LEU A 513 6.32 5.56 -24.70
C LEU A 513 5.70 4.15 -24.68
N LYS A 514 4.38 4.04 -24.55
CA LYS A 514 3.67 2.77 -24.69
C LYS A 514 3.87 2.18 -26.09
N SER A 515 3.73 2.98 -27.13
CA SER A 515 3.94 2.55 -28.52
C SER A 515 5.38 2.10 -28.78
N PHE A 516 6.36 2.84 -28.24
CA PHE A 516 7.77 2.47 -28.24
C PHE A 516 8.00 1.11 -27.56
N LEU A 517 7.44 0.89 -26.37
CA LEU A 517 7.62 -0.39 -25.67
C LEU A 517 6.97 -1.56 -26.40
N ILE A 518 5.83 -1.35 -27.06
CA ILE A 518 5.22 -2.38 -27.92
C ILE A 518 6.16 -2.71 -29.09
N ALA A 519 6.78 -1.70 -29.70
CA ALA A 519 7.76 -1.91 -30.77
C ALA A 519 9.02 -2.63 -30.27
N GLU A 520 9.56 -2.26 -29.10
CA GLU A 520 10.70 -2.96 -28.47
C GLU A 520 10.37 -4.41 -28.09
N LYS A 521 9.14 -4.72 -27.69
CA LYS A 521 8.74 -6.12 -27.49
C LYS A 521 8.78 -6.91 -28.80
N ALA A 522 8.47 -6.27 -29.93
CA ALA A 522 8.46 -6.90 -31.24
C ALA A 522 9.88 -7.14 -31.81
N THR A 523 10.90 -6.42 -31.31
CA THR A 523 12.31 -6.66 -31.70
C THR A 523 12.92 -7.88 -31.00
N GLY A 524 12.23 -8.46 -30.02
CA GLY A 524 12.69 -9.63 -29.25
C GLY A 524 13.40 -9.28 -27.94
N THR A 525 13.44 -8.00 -27.54
CA THR A 525 13.99 -7.57 -26.25
C THR A 525 13.09 -8.07 -25.11
N VAL A 526 13.67 -8.82 -24.17
CA VAL A 526 12.93 -9.38 -23.01
C VAL A 526 13.26 -8.65 -21.72
N ILE A 527 14.55 -8.54 -21.38
CA ILE A 527 15.06 -7.84 -20.20
C ILE A 527 15.95 -6.70 -20.68
N ALA A 528 15.73 -5.48 -20.17
CA ALA A 528 16.56 -4.31 -20.45
C ALA A 528 16.73 -3.44 -19.21
N THR A 529 17.80 -2.66 -19.13
CA THR A 529 17.93 -1.67 -18.05
C THR A 529 17.05 -0.45 -18.34
N ALA A 530 16.57 0.24 -17.29
CA ALA A 530 15.84 1.50 -17.46
C ALA A 530 16.66 2.55 -18.23
N GLY A 531 17.99 2.54 -18.07
CA GLY A 531 18.89 3.44 -18.80
C GLY A 531 18.99 3.14 -20.30
N ASP A 532 19.03 1.86 -20.68
CA ASP A 532 19.06 1.45 -22.09
C ASP A 532 17.76 1.78 -22.80
N LEU A 533 16.62 1.47 -22.18
CA LEU A 533 15.31 1.82 -22.72
C LEU A 533 15.15 3.34 -22.87
N PHE A 534 15.66 4.12 -21.91
CA PHE A 534 15.66 5.57 -22.00
C PHE A 534 16.52 6.07 -23.17
N ARG A 535 17.72 5.52 -23.38
CA ARG A 535 18.59 5.89 -24.51
C ARG A 535 17.97 5.51 -25.86
N SER A 536 17.38 4.32 -25.98
CA SER A 536 16.67 3.90 -27.19
C SER A 536 15.46 4.79 -27.48
N PHE A 537 14.69 5.15 -26.46
CA PHE A 537 13.57 6.08 -26.59
C PHE A 537 14.03 7.47 -27.06
N GLN A 538 15.11 8.01 -26.47
CA GLN A 538 15.69 9.29 -26.90
C GLN A 538 16.19 9.27 -28.35
N ALA A 539 16.79 8.15 -28.79
CA ALA A 539 17.28 8.00 -30.15
C ALA A 539 16.14 8.01 -31.20
N LEU A 540 14.99 7.42 -30.86
CA LEU A 540 13.81 7.39 -31.72
C LEU A 540 12.99 8.70 -31.66
N HIS A 541 13.11 9.46 -30.59
CA HIS A 541 12.39 10.72 -30.34
C HIS A 541 13.33 11.90 -30.02
N PRO A 542 14.19 12.31 -30.96
CA PRO A 542 15.14 13.42 -30.75
C PRO A 542 14.45 14.77 -30.47
N GLU A 543 13.19 14.94 -30.89
CA GLU A 543 12.37 16.12 -30.61
C GLU A 543 12.06 16.32 -29.12
N GLU A 544 11.90 15.24 -28.36
CA GLU A 544 11.58 15.27 -26.93
C GLU A 544 12.84 15.44 -26.06
N SER A 545 14.02 15.15 -26.62
CA SER A 545 15.31 15.16 -25.89
C SER A 545 15.73 16.55 -25.41
N ARG A 546 15.04 17.61 -25.83
CA ARG A 546 15.25 18.99 -25.36
C ARG A 546 14.51 19.31 -24.05
N ALA A 547 13.60 18.44 -23.60
CA ALA A 547 12.85 18.66 -22.37
C ALA A 547 13.71 18.28 -21.13
N PRO A 548 14.00 19.21 -20.21
CA PRO A 548 14.83 18.95 -19.04
C PRO A 548 14.22 17.91 -18.08
N GLU A 549 12.90 17.70 -18.13
CA GLU A 549 12.15 16.75 -17.30
C GLU A 549 11.96 15.36 -17.95
N LEU A 550 12.51 15.11 -19.14
CA LEU A 550 12.22 13.90 -19.92
C LEU A 550 12.48 12.60 -19.14
N ARG A 551 13.60 12.54 -18.39
CA ARG A 551 13.96 11.36 -17.61
C ARG A 551 12.97 11.08 -16.47
N ALA A 552 12.62 12.11 -15.71
CA ALA A 552 11.63 11.98 -14.63
C ALA A 552 10.26 11.54 -15.16
N ASN A 553 9.84 12.11 -16.30
CA ASN A 553 8.59 11.75 -16.96
C ASN A 553 8.62 10.32 -17.51
N PHE A 554 9.76 9.87 -18.06
CA PHE A 554 9.96 8.48 -18.49
C PHE A 554 9.83 7.50 -17.31
N ASP A 555 10.53 7.75 -16.20
CA ASP A 555 10.51 6.88 -15.03
C ASP A 555 9.10 6.80 -14.40
N ALA A 556 8.37 7.93 -14.37
CA ALA A 556 6.97 7.98 -13.96
C ALA A 556 6.05 7.17 -14.89
N CYS A 557 6.28 7.22 -16.22
CA CYS A 557 5.52 6.43 -17.19
C CYS A 557 5.77 4.92 -17.02
N VAL A 558 7.03 4.51 -16.83
CA VAL A 558 7.38 3.11 -16.55
C VAL A 558 6.66 2.62 -15.30
N GLY A 559 6.65 3.41 -14.22
CA GLY A 559 5.89 3.06 -13.00
C GLY A 559 4.39 2.90 -13.23
N ARG A 560 3.78 3.75 -14.08
CA ARG A 560 2.36 3.62 -14.45
C ARG A 560 2.06 2.36 -15.29
N LEU A 561 3.00 1.96 -16.14
CA LEU A 561 2.86 0.73 -16.94
C LEU A 561 3.06 -0.53 -16.09
N GLU A 562 3.96 -0.47 -15.11
CA GLU A 562 4.15 -1.53 -14.12
C GLU A 562 2.89 -1.76 -13.29
N ASN A 563 2.24 -0.70 -12.79
CA ASN A 563 0.96 -0.80 -12.07
C ASN A 563 -0.18 -1.42 -12.89
N ARG A 564 -0.01 -1.57 -14.20
CA ARG A 564 -0.98 -2.20 -15.12
C ARG A 564 -0.52 -3.57 -15.60
N ASP A 565 0.54 -4.12 -15.00
CA ASP A 565 1.16 -5.41 -15.34
C ASP A 565 1.58 -5.53 -16.81
N LEU A 566 1.85 -4.39 -17.49
CA LEU A 566 2.33 -4.38 -18.88
C LEU A 566 3.84 -4.57 -18.99
N LEU A 567 4.56 -4.30 -17.90
CA LEU A 567 5.98 -4.57 -17.69
C LEU A 567 6.19 -4.83 -16.20
N ARG A 568 7.37 -5.32 -15.81
CA ARG A 568 7.72 -5.55 -14.41
C ARG A 568 9.13 -5.04 -14.13
N LYS A 569 9.31 -4.21 -13.10
CA LYS A 569 10.65 -3.92 -12.60
C LYS A 569 11.11 -5.09 -11.75
N LEU A 570 12.32 -5.56 -12.02
CA LEU A 570 12.96 -6.53 -11.15
C LEU A 570 13.48 -5.80 -9.91
N SER A 571 13.58 -6.53 -8.79
CA SER A 571 14.02 -6.01 -7.50
C SER A 571 15.52 -5.66 -7.45
N PHE A 572 16.28 -6.03 -8.49
CA PHE A 572 17.71 -5.82 -8.64
C PHE A 572 18.08 -5.31 -10.04
N GLY A 573 19.25 -4.66 -10.17
CA GLY A 573 19.83 -4.24 -11.45
C GLY A 573 19.14 -3.08 -12.17
N GLY A 574 18.08 -2.51 -11.61
CA GLY A 574 17.23 -1.56 -12.35
C GLY A 574 16.69 -2.17 -13.66
N LEU A 575 16.56 -3.50 -13.69
CA LEU A 575 16.15 -4.26 -14.84
C LEU A 575 14.63 -4.19 -14.98
N ILE A 576 14.18 -4.10 -16.22
CA ILE A 576 12.78 -4.08 -16.61
C ILE A 576 12.54 -5.30 -17.48
N LEU A 577 11.66 -6.18 -17.00
CA LEU A 577 11.10 -7.28 -17.76
C LEU A 577 9.94 -6.74 -18.60
N LEU A 578 10.13 -6.71 -19.91
CA LEU A 578 9.13 -6.24 -20.87
C LEU A 578 8.00 -7.25 -21.06
N GLN A 579 8.25 -8.53 -20.81
CA GLN A 579 7.29 -9.62 -20.94
C GLN A 579 7.05 -10.28 -19.57
N PRO A 580 6.26 -9.67 -18.67
CA PRO A 580 5.97 -10.22 -17.34
C PRO A 580 5.31 -11.59 -17.40
N GLU A 581 4.67 -11.93 -18.53
CA GLU A 581 4.09 -13.24 -18.81
C GLU A 581 5.10 -14.39 -18.69
N LEU A 582 6.38 -14.14 -19.00
CA LEU A 582 7.42 -15.15 -18.86
C LEU A 582 7.64 -15.53 -17.40
N LEU A 583 7.55 -14.58 -16.47
CA LEU A 583 7.69 -14.86 -15.03
C LEU A 583 6.59 -15.84 -14.57
N ASP A 584 5.37 -15.65 -15.04
CA ASP A 584 4.24 -16.56 -14.75
C ASP A 584 4.45 -17.95 -15.37
N SER A 585 4.95 -18.01 -16.61
CA SER A 585 5.26 -19.28 -17.30
C SER A 585 6.35 -20.06 -16.57
N TYR A 586 7.44 -19.40 -16.18
CA TYR A 586 8.53 -20.00 -15.42
C TYR A 586 8.06 -20.44 -14.02
N ALA A 587 7.29 -19.59 -13.31
CA ALA A 587 6.73 -19.94 -12.00
C ALA A 587 5.86 -21.20 -12.08
N SER A 588 5.01 -21.26 -13.09
CA SER A 588 4.12 -22.41 -13.30
C SER A 588 4.89 -23.66 -13.70
N ALA A 589 5.92 -23.54 -14.54
CA ALA A 589 6.79 -24.66 -14.91
C ALA A 589 7.56 -25.22 -13.70
N ILE A 590 8.00 -24.36 -12.76
CA ILE A 590 8.61 -24.78 -11.49
C ILE A 590 7.59 -25.53 -10.63
N VAL A 591 6.37 -25.01 -10.49
CA VAL A 591 5.30 -25.71 -9.74
C VAL A 591 5.00 -27.07 -10.36
N VAL A 592 4.89 -27.16 -11.69
CA VAL A 592 4.70 -28.43 -12.41
C VAL A 592 5.87 -29.38 -12.20
N ALA A 593 7.11 -28.87 -12.23
CA ALA A 593 8.30 -29.70 -12.02
C ALA A 593 8.37 -30.26 -10.59
N SER A 594 7.80 -29.55 -9.61
CA SER A 594 7.69 -30.03 -8.22
C SER A 594 6.58 -31.07 -8.02
N ALA A 595 5.69 -31.25 -9.00
CA ALA A 595 4.55 -32.14 -8.87
C ALA A 595 5.00 -33.57 -8.58
N GLY A 596 4.51 -34.10 -7.46
CA GLY A 596 4.78 -35.46 -7.00
C GLY A 596 5.75 -35.53 -5.83
N SER A 597 6.97 -35.01 -5.99
CA SER A 597 7.94 -34.94 -4.89
C SER A 597 7.60 -33.83 -3.89
N GLY A 598 6.93 -32.77 -4.34
CA GLY A 598 6.71 -31.55 -3.58
C GLY A 598 7.98 -30.74 -3.31
N VAL A 599 9.13 -31.13 -3.88
CA VAL A 599 10.45 -30.58 -3.54
C VAL A 599 11.30 -30.44 -4.80
N LEU A 600 11.98 -29.30 -4.93
CA LEU A 600 12.98 -29.02 -5.95
C LEU A 600 14.25 -28.44 -5.32
N ALA A 601 15.43 -28.78 -5.83
CA ALA A 601 16.66 -28.10 -5.42
C ALA A 601 16.68 -26.67 -6.00
N GLU A 602 16.98 -25.67 -5.17
CA GLU A 602 17.03 -24.27 -5.61
C GLU A 602 18.11 -24.08 -6.70
N GLU A 603 19.25 -24.77 -6.56
CA GLU A 603 20.32 -24.72 -7.57
C GLU A 603 19.89 -25.30 -8.91
N ASP A 604 19.07 -26.35 -8.92
CA ASP A 604 18.52 -26.91 -10.16
C ASP A 604 17.55 -25.94 -10.82
N VAL A 605 16.69 -25.29 -10.03
CA VAL A 605 15.76 -24.29 -10.53
C VAL A 605 16.52 -23.11 -11.13
N LEU A 606 17.52 -22.57 -10.42
CA LEU A 606 18.29 -21.41 -10.89
C LEU A 606 19.24 -21.72 -12.06
N ALA A 607 19.68 -22.98 -12.20
CA ALA A 607 20.36 -23.45 -13.40
C ALA A 607 19.39 -23.82 -14.55
N GLY A 608 18.08 -23.70 -14.32
CA GLY A 608 17.05 -24.05 -15.29
C GLY A 608 16.97 -25.55 -15.61
N ARG A 609 17.40 -26.42 -14.69
CA ARG A 609 17.38 -27.89 -14.80
C ARG A 609 16.00 -28.45 -14.44
N PHE A 610 14.95 -28.00 -15.15
CA PHE A 610 13.60 -28.53 -15.06
C PHE A 610 12.92 -28.55 -16.43
N ARG A 611 11.81 -29.28 -16.53
CA ARG A 611 11.08 -29.46 -17.79
C ARG A 611 10.27 -28.21 -18.13
N MET A 612 10.59 -27.57 -19.25
CA MET A 612 9.84 -26.46 -19.82
C MET A 612 9.83 -26.56 -21.35
N PRO A 613 8.72 -26.22 -22.04
CA PRO A 613 8.70 -26.19 -23.50
C PRO A 613 9.76 -25.25 -24.06
N GLY A 614 10.53 -25.70 -25.07
CA GLY A 614 11.60 -24.90 -25.68
C GLY A 614 11.13 -23.60 -26.34
N THR A 615 9.84 -23.49 -26.68
CA THR A 615 9.22 -22.28 -27.25
C THR A 615 9.00 -21.14 -26.25
N GLU A 616 9.00 -21.43 -24.96
CA GLU A 616 8.81 -20.43 -23.89
C GLU A 616 10.10 -20.16 -23.12
N ARG A 617 11.10 -21.01 -23.31
CA ARG A 617 12.37 -20.89 -22.64
C ARG A 617 13.19 -19.80 -23.33
N LEU A 618 13.75 -18.89 -22.53
CA LEU A 618 14.66 -17.89 -23.06
C LEU A 618 15.89 -18.55 -23.68
N ALA A 619 16.26 -18.09 -24.88
CA ALA A 619 17.44 -18.59 -25.58
C ALA A 619 18.73 -18.12 -24.91
N ASP A 620 18.73 -16.89 -24.37
CA ASP A 620 19.83 -16.32 -23.61
C ASP A 620 19.84 -16.89 -22.19
N ARG A 621 20.91 -17.64 -21.87
CA ARG A 621 21.10 -18.30 -20.58
C ARG A 621 21.36 -17.35 -19.43
N GLU A 622 22.00 -16.21 -19.69
CA GLU A 622 22.28 -15.21 -18.65
C GLU A 622 20.98 -14.49 -18.28
N GLN A 623 20.18 -14.09 -19.28
CA GLN A 623 18.85 -13.51 -19.02
C GLN A 623 17.89 -14.52 -18.38
N GLU A 624 17.93 -15.80 -18.80
CA GLU A 624 17.17 -16.87 -18.16
C GLU A 624 17.50 -16.99 -16.67
N LYS A 625 18.79 -16.93 -16.30
CA LYS A 625 19.22 -17.01 -14.91
C LYS A 625 18.66 -15.86 -14.06
N LEU A 626 18.71 -14.63 -14.59
CA LEU A 626 18.14 -13.45 -13.92
C LEU A 626 16.62 -13.57 -13.76
N LEU A 627 15.92 -14.06 -14.80
CA LEU A 627 14.49 -14.31 -14.74
C LEU A 627 14.14 -15.39 -13.71
N LEU A 628 14.92 -16.46 -13.60
CA LEU A 628 14.73 -17.52 -12.62
C LEU A 628 14.90 -17.01 -11.18
N ILE A 629 15.89 -16.16 -10.92
CA ILE A 629 16.05 -15.51 -9.61
C ILE A 629 14.80 -14.69 -9.26
N ALA A 630 14.33 -13.85 -10.20
CA ALA A 630 13.12 -13.06 -10.01
C ALA A 630 11.86 -13.94 -9.84
N THR A 631 11.81 -15.09 -10.51
CA THR A 631 10.69 -16.04 -10.41
C THR A 631 10.65 -16.69 -9.02
N VAL A 632 11.79 -17.17 -8.50
CA VAL A 632 11.85 -17.75 -7.15
C VAL A 632 11.56 -16.67 -6.09
N GLU A 633 12.01 -15.43 -6.32
CA GLU A 633 11.67 -14.30 -5.48
C GLU A 633 10.16 -14.09 -5.38
N GLU A 634 9.45 -14.11 -6.51
CA GLU A 634 7.99 -13.94 -6.56
C GLU A 634 7.24 -15.08 -5.85
N LEU A 635 7.69 -16.32 -6.03
CA LEU A 635 7.11 -17.48 -5.33
C LEU A 635 7.26 -17.37 -3.80
N LEU A 636 8.40 -16.89 -3.32
CA LEU A 636 8.63 -16.63 -1.89
C LEU A 636 7.80 -15.44 -1.40
N ARG A 637 7.72 -14.36 -2.18
CA ARG A 637 6.95 -13.16 -1.84
C ARG A 637 5.47 -13.48 -1.65
N HIS A 638 4.91 -14.36 -2.47
CA HIS A 638 3.54 -14.85 -2.34
C HIS A 638 3.38 -16.02 -1.37
N GLN A 639 4.44 -16.43 -0.67
CA GLN A 639 4.43 -17.51 0.33
C GLN A 639 3.89 -18.84 -0.22
N LEU A 640 4.15 -19.11 -1.50
CA LEU A 640 3.73 -20.33 -2.18
C LEU A 640 4.71 -21.48 -1.94
N VAL A 641 5.93 -21.16 -1.52
CA VAL A 641 7.05 -22.08 -1.35
C VAL A 641 7.77 -21.84 -0.03
N LEU A 642 8.16 -22.92 0.63
CA LEU A 642 9.05 -22.90 1.78
C LEU A 642 10.49 -23.15 1.30
N ARG A 643 11.41 -22.27 1.68
CA ARG A 643 12.85 -22.46 1.45
C ARG A 643 13.47 -23.22 2.63
N GLU A 644 13.96 -24.42 2.41
CA GLU A 644 14.57 -25.26 3.46
C GLU A 644 16.08 -25.41 3.20
N HIS A 645 16.88 -25.17 4.24
CA HIS A 645 18.33 -25.40 4.18
C HIS A 645 18.66 -26.74 4.83
N SER A 646 19.38 -27.59 4.10
CA SER A 646 19.85 -28.89 4.57
C SER A 646 21.36 -29.02 4.33
N GLN A 647 21.97 -30.11 4.81
CA GLN A 647 23.38 -30.41 4.55
C GLN A 647 23.67 -30.65 3.06
N GLU A 648 22.68 -31.11 2.30
CA GLU A 648 22.78 -31.42 0.86
C GLU A 648 22.58 -30.20 -0.04
N GLY A 649 22.12 -29.07 0.52
CA GLY A 649 21.82 -27.86 -0.22
C GLY A 649 20.50 -27.22 0.18
N THR A 650 20.09 -26.22 -0.59
CA THR A 650 18.84 -25.47 -0.38
C THR A 650 17.73 -25.97 -1.28
N TYR A 651 16.55 -26.20 -0.71
CA TYR A 651 15.39 -26.78 -1.39
C TYR A 651 14.19 -25.84 -1.33
N LEU A 652 13.40 -25.87 -2.41
CA LEU A 652 12.12 -25.24 -2.56
C LEU A 652 11.03 -26.30 -2.34
N VAL A 653 10.25 -26.15 -1.26
CA VAL A 653 9.22 -27.09 -0.84
C VAL A 653 7.83 -26.50 -1.08
N PHE A 654 6.99 -27.24 -1.82
CA PHE A 654 5.63 -26.86 -2.19
C PHE A 654 4.63 -27.76 -1.46
N PRO A 655 4.05 -27.33 -0.32
CA PRO A 655 3.22 -28.20 0.53
C PRO A 655 2.02 -28.84 -0.21
N GLY A 656 1.40 -28.12 -1.15
CA GLY A 656 0.26 -28.63 -1.93
C GLY A 656 0.62 -29.57 -3.09
N GLN A 657 1.90 -29.81 -3.39
CA GLN A 657 2.35 -30.57 -4.57
C GLN A 657 2.87 -31.98 -4.27
N PHE A 658 2.86 -32.40 -2.99
CA PHE A 658 3.19 -33.78 -2.62
C PHE A 658 2.15 -34.77 -3.19
N ASN A 659 2.59 -35.94 -3.65
CA ASN A 659 1.69 -37.03 -4.01
C ASN A 659 1.30 -37.94 -2.83
N ARG A 660 2.03 -37.87 -1.72
CA ARG A 660 1.75 -38.67 -0.53
C ARG A 660 0.66 -38.00 0.31
N ASP A 661 -0.37 -38.76 0.61
CA ASP A 661 -1.34 -38.42 1.65
C ASP A 661 -0.82 -38.89 3.02
N TRP A 662 -1.30 -38.24 4.07
CA TRP A 662 -0.94 -38.60 5.42
C TRP A 662 -1.55 -39.96 5.83
N PRO A 663 -0.75 -40.90 6.39
CA PRO A 663 -1.19 -42.28 6.61
C PRO A 663 -2.34 -42.43 7.63
N ASP A 664 -2.48 -41.50 8.57
CA ASP A 664 -3.54 -41.51 9.60
C ASP A 664 -4.85 -40.82 9.14
N ALA A 665 -4.99 -40.54 7.84
CA ALA A 665 -6.23 -40.01 7.27
C ALA A 665 -7.39 -41.04 7.38
N PRO A 666 -8.66 -40.61 7.60
CA PRO A 666 -9.14 -39.24 7.69
C PRO A 666 -9.31 -38.70 9.12
N ASP A 667 -8.94 -39.46 10.16
CA ASP A 667 -9.19 -39.08 11.55
C ASP A 667 -7.90 -39.05 12.39
N PRO A 668 -7.19 -37.90 12.43
CA PRO A 668 -5.97 -37.74 13.22
C PRO A 668 -6.17 -38.13 14.69
N GLN A 669 -5.32 -38.98 15.25
CA GLN A 669 -5.18 -39.06 16.71
C GLN A 669 -4.82 -37.69 17.30
N GLY A 670 -5.46 -37.30 18.41
CA GLY A 670 -5.26 -36.01 19.06
C GLY A 670 -6.05 -34.84 18.44
N LYS A 671 -7.03 -35.14 17.58
CA LYS A 671 -7.93 -34.16 16.97
C LYS A 671 -8.66 -33.33 18.03
N HIS A 672 -8.59 -32.01 17.89
CA HIS A 672 -9.11 -31.06 18.87
C HIS A 672 -10.13 -30.10 18.27
N LEU A 673 -9.87 -29.63 17.06
CA LEU A 673 -10.70 -28.65 16.37
C LEU A 673 -10.89 -29.05 14.91
N THR A 674 -12.10 -28.84 14.39
CA THR A 674 -12.37 -28.90 12.95
C THR A 674 -12.95 -27.58 12.48
N VAL A 675 -12.46 -27.09 11.35
CA VAL A 675 -12.91 -25.84 10.74
C VAL A 675 -13.37 -26.15 9.33
N LYS A 676 -14.66 -25.98 9.06
CA LYS A 676 -15.22 -26.05 7.71
C LYS A 676 -15.12 -24.69 7.05
N PHE A 677 -14.72 -24.65 5.79
CA PHE A 677 -14.56 -23.41 5.04
C PHE A 677 -14.67 -23.65 3.54
N GLU A 678 -14.95 -22.59 2.77
CA GLU A 678 -14.94 -22.62 1.32
C GLU A 678 -13.88 -21.68 0.74
N GLY A 679 -13.30 -22.07 -0.39
CA GLY A 679 -12.31 -21.27 -1.10
C GLY A 679 -11.34 -22.12 -1.93
N PRO A 680 -10.19 -21.55 -2.34
CA PRO A 680 -9.09 -22.30 -2.96
C PRO A 680 -8.34 -23.14 -1.89
N LEU A 681 -8.92 -24.27 -1.50
CA LEU A 681 -8.51 -25.08 -0.34
C LEU A 681 -7.00 -25.35 -0.27
N GLN A 682 -6.43 -25.85 -1.36
CA GLN A 682 -4.99 -26.16 -1.47
C GLN A 682 -4.09 -24.93 -1.33
N ASN A 683 -4.51 -23.77 -1.84
CA ASN A 683 -3.75 -22.52 -1.72
C ASN A 683 -3.79 -22.00 -0.27
N ILE A 684 -4.97 -22.04 0.34
CA ILE A 684 -5.15 -21.66 1.75
C ILE A 684 -4.28 -22.53 2.66
N TYR A 685 -4.28 -23.85 2.42
CA TYR A 685 -3.45 -24.81 3.16
C TYR A 685 -1.95 -24.58 2.93
N ALA A 686 -1.51 -24.45 1.68
CA ALA A 686 -0.10 -24.25 1.37
C ALA A 686 0.46 -22.96 1.98
N THR A 687 -0.25 -21.84 1.82
CA THR A 687 0.14 -20.55 2.42
C THR A 687 0.10 -20.60 3.95
N LEU A 688 -0.87 -21.29 4.55
CA LEU A 688 -0.94 -21.48 6.01
C LEU A 688 0.27 -22.25 6.52
N ALA A 689 0.64 -23.35 5.85
CA ALA A 689 1.78 -24.17 6.24
C ALA A 689 3.11 -23.39 6.15
N VAL A 690 3.30 -22.60 5.08
CA VAL A 690 4.48 -21.73 4.93
C VAL A 690 4.51 -20.65 6.02
N ARG A 691 3.40 -19.96 6.27
CA ARG A 691 3.33 -18.90 7.30
C ARG A 691 3.56 -19.42 8.71
N LEU A 692 3.03 -20.60 9.05
CA LEU A 692 3.30 -21.24 10.33
C LEU A 692 4.78 -21.59 10.50
N ALA A 693 5.42 -22.11 9.44
CA ALA A 693 6.87 -22.39 9.45
C ALA A 693 7.73 -21.12 9.60
N HIS A 694 7.23 -19.95 9.18
CA HIS A 694 7.93 -18.66 9.31
C HIS A 694 7.61 -17.91 10.61
N SER A 695 6.66 -18.40 11.42
CA SER A 695 6.16 -17.69 12.61
C SER A 695 7.11 -17.67 13.81
N ASN A 696 8.32 -18.27 13.71
CA ASN A 696 9.29 -18.48 14.80
C ASN A 696 8.77 -19.25 16.04
N ALA A 697 7.51 -19.66 16.08
CA ALA A 697 6.94 -20.46 17.17
C ALA A 697 6.91 -21.96 16.86
N PHE A 698 7.01 -22.31 15.58
CA PHE A 698 6.79 -23.64 15.04
C PHE A 698 7.87 -24.00 14.03
N ARG A 699 8.45 -25.19 14.18
CA ARG A 699 9.44 -25.74 13.25
C ARG A 699 8.81 -26.86 12.44
N THR A 700 9.15 -26.94 11.17
CA THR A 700 8.73 -28.05 10.31
C THR A 700 9.89 -28.45 9.39
N SER A 701 9.79 -29.64 8.83
CA SER A 701 10.75 -30.17 7.86
C SER A 701 9.99 -30.75 6.66
N ARG A 702 10.68 -30.92 5.52
CA ARG A 702 10.13 -31.63 4.36
C ARG A 702 9.53 -33.00 4.70
N ALA A 703 10.02 -33.69 5.74
CA ALA A 703 9.50 -35.00 6.14
C ALA A 703 8.10 -34.91 6.78
N SER A 704 7.79 -33.76 7.38
CA SER A 704 6.56 -33.47 8.13
C SER A 704 5.48 -32.77 7.29
N LEU A 705 5.65 -32.73 5.97
CA LEU A 705 4.71 -32.13 5.01
C LEU A 705 4.15 -33.17 4.05
N TRP A 706 2.83 -33.12 3.87
CA TRP A 706 2.04 -33.97 2.97
C TRP A 706 1.08 -33.11 2.15
N ARG A 707 0.46 -33.71 1.14
CA ARG A 707 -0.55 -33.05 0.30
C ARG A 707 -1.72 -32.49 1.11
N ASN A 708 -2.08 -33.21 2.17
CA ASN A 708 -3.26 -32.98 2.97
C ASN A 708 -2.94 -32.85 4.47
N ALA A 709 -1.68 -32.79 4.88
CA ALA A 709 -1.32 -32.62 6.28
C ALA A 709 0.03 -31.93 6.47
N ALA A 710 0.17 -31.17 7.56
CA ALA A 710 1.43 -30.56 7.96
C ALA A 710 1.61 -30.71 9.47
N ILE A 711 2.77 -31.19 9.91
CA ILE A 711 3.13 -31.34 11.32
C ILE A 711 4.24 -30.35 11.68
N PHE A 712 4.06 -29.72 12.84
CA PHE A 712 4.93 -28.69 13.38
C PHE A 712 5.37 -29.06 14.79
N GLU A 713 6.65 -28.94 15.08
CA GLU A 713 7.18 -29.00 16.44
C GLU A 713 7.12 -27.60 17.05
N ALA A 714 6.50 -27.49 18.23
CA ALA A 714 6.46 -26.22 18.95
C ALA A 714 7.75 -26.00 19.73
N ASP A 715 8.24 -24.75 19.76
CA ASP A 715 9.45 -24.41 20.52
C ASP A 715 9.32 -24.69 22.03
N ALA A 716 8.10 -24.61 22.58
CA ALA A 716 7.78 -24.94 23.96
C ALA A 716 7.58 -26.46 24.21
N GLY A 717 7.78 -27.30 23.20
CA GLY A 717 7.59 -28.75 23.23
C GLY A 717 6.21 -29.21 22.76
N GLY A 718 6.19 -30.42 22.19
CA GLY A 718 4.99 -31.07 21.63
C GLY A 718 4.76 -30.77 20.14
N GLU A 719 3.90 -31.57 19.50
CA GLU A 719 3.59 -31.48 18.07
C GLU A 719 2.20 -30.89 17.83
N CYS A 720 2.12 -29.94 16.90
CA CYS A 720 0.88 -29.34 16.41
C CYS A 720 0.70 -29.71 14.94
N GLY A 721 -0.45 -30.22 14.56
CA GLY A 721 -0.72 -30.73 13.21
C GLY A 721 -1.96 -30.14 12.58
N LEU A 722 -1.93 -30.04 11.26
CA LEU A 722 -3.03 -29.68 10.38
C LEU A 722 -3.34 -30.85 9.47
N TYR A 723 -4.62 -31.11 9.22
CA TYR A 723 -5.10 -32.06 8.23
C TYR A 723 -6.23 -31.45 7.41
N LEU A 724 -6.07 -31.38 6.09
CA LEU A 724 -7.05 -30.88 5.14
C LEU A 724 -7.83 -32.05 4.52
N ARG A 725 -9.14 -32.02 4.65
CA ARG A 725 -10.07 -32.88 3.94
C ARG A 725 -10.83 -32.08 2.89
N GLU A 726 -10.85 -32.57 1.67
CA GLU A 726 -11.65 -31.99 0.57
C GLU A 726 -12.93 -32.81 0.39
N PHE A 727 -14.05 -32.13 0.17
CA PHE A 727 -15.33 -32.76 -0.12
C PHE A 727 -15.70 -32.62 -1.60
N ASP A 728 -16.57 -33.51 -2.09
CA ASP A 728 -17.08 -33.47 -3.48
C ASP A 728 -17.99 -32.26 -3.75
N ASP A 729 -18.52 -31.61 -2.70
CA ASP A 729 -19.17 -30.31 -2.78
C ASP A 729 -18.15 -29.14 -2.78
N GLY A 730 -16.85 -29.48 -2.82
CA GLY A 730 -15.72 -28.58 -2.83
C GLY A 730 -15.56 -27.75 -1.55
N GLY A 731 -16.34 -27.99 -0.50
CA GLY A 731 -15.99 -27.52 0.83
C GLY A 731 -14.70 -28.17 1.30
N GLY A 732 -13.98 -27.49 2.20
CA GLY A 732 -12.83 -28.03 2.90
C GLY A 732 -13.11 -28.13 4.39
N GLU A 733 -12.57 -29.16 5.03
CA GLU A 733 -12.47 -29.26 6.49
C GLU A 733 -11.00 -29.32 6.88
N LEU A 734 -10.57 -28.35 7.69
CA LEU A 734 -9.25 -28.34 8.31
C LEU A 734 -9.36 -28.84 9.74
N ALA A 735 -8.76 -29.99 10.03
CA ALA A 735 -8.66 -30.54 11.37
C ALA A 735 -7.32 -30.14 12.00
N LEU A 736 -7.35 -29.60 13.22
CA LEU A 736 -6.18 -29.35 14.05
C LEU A 736 -6.05 -30.47 15.07
N PHE A 737 -4.85 -31.01 15.21
CA PHE A 737 -4.54 -32.08 16.15
C PHE A 737 -3.25 -31.81 16.90
N PHE A 738 -3.13 -32.34 18.11
CA PHE A 738 -1.95 -32.17 18.96
C PHE A 738 -1.43 -33.53 19.43
N ARG A 739 -0.13 -33.74 19.30
CA ARG A 739 0.57 -35.01 19.60
C ARG A 739 1.86 -34.75 20.38
N GLY A 740 2.51 -35.82 20.84
CA GLY A 740 3.79 -35.77 21.54
C GLY A 740 3.69 -36.02 23.06
N GLN A 741 4.83 -36.41 23.65
CA GLN A 741 5.02 -36.53 25.10
C GLN A 741 6.25 -35.69 25.50
N PRO A 742 6.06 -34.54 26.21
CA PRO A 742 4.80 -33.97 26.66
C PRO A 742 3.95 -33.37 25.52
N LEU A 743 2.63 -33.28 25.74
CA LEU A 743 1.74 -32.56 24.82
C LEU A 743 2.03 -31.05 24.86
N PRO A 744 1.71 -30.30 23.78
CA PRO A 744 1.86 -28.84 23.76
C PRO A 744 1.11 -28.17 24.91
N SER A 745 1.68 -27.10 25.48
CA SER A 745 1.02 -26.30 26.52
C SER A 745 -0.29 -25.70 26.02
N PRO A 746 -1.27 -25.39 26.90
CA PRO A 746 -2.51 -24.73 26.50
C PRO A 746 -2.27 -23.44 25.71
N GLU A 747 -1.30 -22.63 26.13
CA GLU A 747 -0.93 -21.39 25.46
C GLU A 747 -0.47 -21.61 24.01
N THR A 748 0.40 -22.60 23.77
CA THR A 748 0.85 -22.96 22.42
C THR A 748 -0.32 -23.42 21.55
N ARG A 749 -1.25 -24.22 22.09
CA ARG A 749 -2.44 -24.66 21.36
C ARG A 749 -3.35 -23.50 20.98
N PHE A 750 -3.56 -22.55 21.89
CA PHE A 750 -4.38 -21.36 21.61
C PHE A 750 -3.72 -20.45 20.57
N ARG A 751 -2.40 -20.24 20.64
CA ARG A 751 -1.67 -19.47 19.62
C ARG A 751 -1.76 -20.13 18.24
N PHE A 752 -1.60 -21.45 18.17
CA PHE A 752 -1.74 -22.22 16.94
C PHE A 752 -3.16 -22.11 16.35
N GLU A 753 -4.19 -22.32 17.17
CA GLU A 753 -5.59 -22.18 16.77
C GLU A 753 -5.89 -20.75 16.27
N ALA A 754 -5.52 -19.74 17.04
CA ALA A 754 -5.81 -18.35 16.73
C ALA A 754 -5.12 -17.89 15.44
N PHE A 755 -3.88 -18.34 15.19
CA PHE A 755 -3.17 -18.07 13.94
C PHE A 755 -3.88 -18.72 12.74
N VAL A 756 -4.29 -19.98 12.86
CA VAL A 756 -5.04 -20.70 11.80
C VAL A 756 -6.35 -19.98 11.50
N LEU A 757 -7.11 -19.60 12.52
CA LEU A 757 -8.37 -18.87 12.35
C LEU A 757 -8.18 -17.48 11.75
N SER A 758 -7.14 -16.74 12.15
CA SER A 758 -6.78 -15.44 11.54
C SER A 758 -6.49 -15.60 10.04
N HIS A 759 -5.70 -16.61 9.68
CA HIS A 759 -5.37 -16.90 8.28
C HIS A 759 -6.60 -17.31 7.46
N LEU A 760 -7.48 -18.15 8.02
CA LEU A 760 -8.74 -18.54 7.37
C LEU A 760 -9.68 -17.35 7.23
N ALA A 761 -9.80 -16.47 8.23
CA ALA A 761 -10.64 -15.28 8.14
C ALA A 761 -10.20 -14.33 7.01
N LYS A 762 -8.89 -14.24 6.75
CA LYS A 762 -8.32 -13.43 5.66
C LYS A 762 -8.45 -14.08 4.28
N ASN A 763 -8.42 -15.41 4.20
CA ASN A 763 -8.25 -16.12 2.93
C ASN A 763 -9.43 -17.01 2.51
N ALA A 764 -10.30 -17.45 3.41
CA ALA A 764 -11.51 -18.18 3.05
C ALA A 764 -12.66 -17.24 2.66
N LEU A 765 -13.70 -17.81 2.02
CA LEU A 765 -14.90 -17.05 1.68
C LEU A 765 -15.62 -16.57 2.95
N ALA A 766 -15.97 -15.29 3.00
CA ALA A 766 -16.64 -14.67 4.13
C ALA A 766 -17.97 -15.38 4.45
N GLY A 767 -18.21 -15.67 5.73
CA GLY A 767 -19.41 -16.36 6.19
C GLY A 767 -19.43 -17.89 5.96
N SER A 768 -18.42 -18.47 5.29
CA SER A 768 -18.33 -19.93 5.11
C SER A 768 -17.67 -20.67 6.29
N ILE A 769 -16.98 -19.94 7.16
CA ILE A 769 -16.16 -20.53 8.22
C ILE A 769 -17.06 -21.02 9.37
N THR A 770 -17.07 -22.33 9.60
CA THR A 770 -17.75 -22.96 10.73
C THR A 770 -16.76 -23.70 11.59
N VAL A 771 -16.65 -23.30 12.85
CA VAL A 771 -15.70 -23.87 13.83
C VAL A 771 -16.44 -24.89 14.70
N GLN A 772 -15.94 -26.12 14.74
CA GLN A 772 -16.47 -27.22 15.54
C GLN A 772 -15.39 -27.74 16.49
N ARG A 773 -15.69 -27.75 17.79
CA ARG A 773 -14.76 -28.23 18.82
C ARG A 773 -15.06 -29.64 19.26
N LEU A 774 -14.02 -30.44 19.35
CA LEU A 774 -14.08 -31.79 19.86
C LEU A 774 -13.62 -31.79 21.32
N PHE A 775 -14.48 -32.26 22.19
CA PHE A 775 -14.20 -32.38 23.61
C PHE A 775 -13.78 -33.82 23.90
N SER A 776 -12.72 -34.00 24.67
CA SER A 776 -12.27 -35.31 25.14
C SER A 776 -12.17 -35.29 26.67
N CYS A 777 -12.25 -36.47 27.28
CA CYS A 777 -12.06 -36.58 28.72
C CYS A 777 -10.59 -36.59 29.10
N ASP A 778 -10.18 -35.69 30.01
CA ASP A 778 -8.80 -35.59 30.51
C ASP A 778 -8.29 -36.87 31.18
N ARG A 779 -9.19 -37.75 31.64
CA ARG A 779 -8.83 -38.98 32.36
C ARG A 779 -8.74 -40.21 31.46
N CYS A 780 -9.69 -40.41 30.54
CA CYS A 780 -9.72 -41.62 29.69
C CYS A 780 -9.44 -41.34 28.21
N GLY A 781 -9.31 -40.08 27.78
CA GLY A 781 -9.05 -39.71 26.39
C GLY A 781 -10.22 -39.88 25.42
N ASN A 782 -11.35 -40.46 25.86
CA ASN A 782 -12.50 -40.69 24.99
C ASN A 782 -13.10 -39.36 24.49
N SER A 783 -13.32 -39.29 23.18
CA SER A 783 -14.04 -38.19 22.54
C SER A 783 -15.52 -38.19 22.95
N VAL A 784 -16.06 -37.01 23.17
CA VAL A 784 -17.44 -36.79 23.59
C VAL A 784 -18.29 -36.54 22.34
N PRO A 785 -19.40 -37.28 22.14
CA PRO A 785 -20.29 -37.04 21.01
C PRO A 785 -20.82 -35.61 21.01
N GLN A 786 -20.77 -34.96 19.85
CA GLN A 786 -21.20 -33.56 19.71
C GLN A 786 -22.66 -33.36 20.13
N ALA A 787 -23.56 -34.27 19.78
CA ALA A 787 -24.97 -34.21 20.19
C ALA A 787 -25.13 -34.16 21.72
N TYR A 788 -24.24 -34.82 22.46
CA TYR A 788 -24.25 -34.78 23.93
C TYR A 788 -23.73 -33.45 24.47
N VAL A 789 -22.70 -32.87 23.84
CA VAL A 789 -22.18 -31.53 24.18
C VAL A 789 -23.24 -30.45 23.94
N GLU A 790 -23.93 -30.51 22.79
CA GLU A 790 -25.01 -29.57 22.43
C GLU A 790 -26.18 -29.67 23.41
N LEU A 791 -26.58 -30.88 23.77
CA LEU A 791 -27.65 -31.12 24.74
C LEU A 791 -27.28 -30.57 26.13
N ARG A 792 -26.03 -30.77 26.58
CA ARG A 792 -25.54 -30.23 27.84
C ARG A 792 -25.43 -28.70 27.83
N ARG A 793 -24.98 -28.09 26.73
CA ARG A 793 -24.93 -26.63 26.56
C ARG A 793 -26.32 -26.01 26.53
N ALA A 794 -27.27 -26.62 25.83
CA ALA A 794 -28.66 -26.16 25.80
C ALA A 794 -29.31 -26.20 27.19
N ALA A 795 -28.86 -27.12 28.05
CA ALA A 795 -29.26 -27.21 29.45
C ALA A 795 -28.39 -26.33 30.39
N ASN A 796 -27.60 -25.38 29.87
CA ASN A 796 -26.73 -24.46 30.61
C ASN A 796 -25.66 -25.12 31.51
N PHE A 797 -25.26 -26.36 31.23
CA PHE A 797 -24.13 -26.99 31.92
C PHE A 797 -22.79 -26.43 31.40
N THR A 798 -21.89 -26.13 32.33
CA THR A 798 -20.53 -25.63 32.05
C THR A 798 -19.46 -26.71 32.11
N TRP A 799 -19.79 -27.89 32.63
CA TRP A 799 -18.96 -29.09 32.67
C TRP A 799 -19.85 -30.33 32.87
N PHE A 800 -19.32 -31.53 32.63
CA PHE A 800 -19.95 -32.79 33.02
C PHE A 800 -18.91 -33.84 33.41
N GLU A 801 -19.35 -34.89 34.11
CA GLU A 801 -18.49 -36.01 34.50
C GLU A 801 -18.58 -37.14 33.48
N CYS A 802 -17.43 -37.56 32.97
CA CYS A 802 -17.28 -38.72 32.10
C CYS A 802 -17.48 -40.01 32.93
N PRO A 803 -18.00 -41.11 32.37
CA PRO A 803 -18.18 -42.38 33.09
C PRO A 803 -16.92 -42.95 33.76
N CYS A 804 -15.73 -42.54 33.33
CA CYS A 804 -14.47 -42.90 33.98
C CYS A 804 -14.15 -42.07 35.25
N GLY A 805 -15.01 -41.13 35.65
CA GLY A 805 -14.79 -40.19 36.76
C GLY A 805 -13.91 -38.98 36.42
N GLY A 806 -13.63 -38.72 35.13
CA GLY A 806 -12.94 -37.51 34.67
C GLY A 806 -13.92 -36.36 34.42
N LYS A 807 -13.52 -35.12 34.69
CA LYS A 807 -14.36 -33.94 34.38
C LYS A 807 -14.07 -33.42 32.97
N VAL A 808 -15.11 -33.06 32.24
CA VAL A 808 -15.01 -32.42 30.92
C VAL A 808 -15.58 -31.01 31.03
N SER A 809 -14.73 -30.00 30.85
CA SER A 809 -15.17 -28.59 30.80
C SER A 809 -15.79 -28.28 29.44
N LEU A 810 -16.96 -27.62 29.44
CA LEU A 810 -17.62 -27.11 28.24
C LEU A 810 -17.37 -25.60 28.05
N LEU A 811 -16.76 -24.95 29.04
CA LEU A 811 -16.35 -23.55 29.02
C LEU A 811 -15.02 -23.37 28.29
N GLU A 812 -14.91 -22.27 27.56
CA GLU A 812 -13.63 -21.80 27.05
C GLU A 812 -12.77 -21.25 28.21
N PRO A 813 -11.47 -21.56 28.27
CA PRO A 813 -10.59 -21.02 29.30
C PRO A 813 -10.51 -19.50 29.25
N LYS A 814 -10.59 -18.83 30.41
CA LYS A 814 -10.50 -17.35 30.50
C LYS A 814 -9.18 -16.80 29.96
N GLU A 815 -8.11 -17.59 30.04
CA GLU A 815 -6.75 -17.30 29.53
C GLU A 815 -6.73 -17.03 28.01
N ARG A 816 -7.76 -17.45 27.28
CA ARG A 816 -7.93 -17.22 25.85
C ARG A 816 -8.09 -15.73 25.49
N MET A 817 -8.74 -14.93 26.34
CA MET A 817 -9.09 -13.53 25.98
C MET A 817 -7.94 -12.52 26.10
N GLU A 818 -6.89 -12.79 26.90
CA GLU A 818 -5.77 -11.86 27.09
C GLU A 818 -4.58 -12.13 26.13
N VAL A 819 -4.44 -13.36 25.61
CA VAL A 819 -3.27 -13.77 24.81
C VAL A 819 -3.47 -13.56 23.30
N GLU A 820 -4.70 -13.61 22.79
CA GLU A 820 -4.94 -13.94 21.36
C GLU A 820 -4.57 -12.87 20.33
N ARG A 821 -4.80 -11.56 20.57
CA ARG A 821 -4.51 -10.56 19.51
C ARG A 821 -3.03 -10.23 19.38
N ARG A 822 -2.36 -9.97 20.51
CA ARG A 822 -0.96 -9.52 20.50
C ARG A 822 -0.01 -10.65 20.11
N ALA A 823 -0.25 -11.89 20.56
CA ALA A 823 0.58 -13.03 20.18
C ALA A 823 0.44 -13.39 18.69
N VAL A 824 -0.79 -13.38 18.14
CA VAL A 824 -1.00 -13.65 16.71
C VAL A 824 -0.41 -12.54 15.85
N GLN A 825 -0.54 -11.27 16.24
CA GLN A 825 0.12 -10.16 15.53
C GLN A 825 1.64 -10.30 15.51
N LEU A 826 2.25 -10.72 16.62
CA LEU A 826 3.69 -10.99 16.68
C LEU A 826 4.09 -12.14 15.76
N MET A 827 3.37 -13.27 15.79
CA MET A 827 3.62 -14.39 14.89
C MET A 827 3.44 -14.02 13.40
N GLU A 828 2.43 -13.20 13.09
CA GLU A 828 2.23 -12.69 11.73
C GLU A 828 3.39 -11.77 11.30
N SER A 829 3.83 -10.88 12.19
CA SER A 829 4.98 -10.00 11.96
C SER A 829 6.29 -10.78 11.79
N ASP A 830 6.50 -11.83 12.58
CA ASP A 830 7.67 -12.70 12.46
C ASP A 830 7.65 -13.48 11.13
N ALA A 831 6.48 -14.00 10.74
CA ALA A 831 6.31 -14.66 9.44
C ALA A 831 6.58 -13.73 8.26
N ASP A 832 6.12 -12.49 8.33
CA ASP A 832 6.38 -11.49 7.29
C ASP A 832 7.87 -11.06 7.28
N ARG A 833 8.51 -10.94 8.44
CA ARG A 833 9.95 -10.64 8.56
C ARG A 833 10.82 -11.74 7.97
N GLU A 834 10.52 -13.00 8.24
CA GLU A 834 11.28 -14.14 7.70
C GLU A 834 11.07 -14.28 6.19
N ARG A 835 9.86 -14.05 5.68
CA ARG A 835 9.60 -13.92 4.25
C ARG A 835 10.49 -12.83 3.64
N ASP A 836 10.48 -11.64 4.21
CA ASP A 836 11.22 -10.49 3.68
C ASP A 836 12.73 -10.73 3.70
N ARG A 837 13.26 -11.35 4.76
CA ARG A 837 14.66 -11.75 4.85
C ARG A 837 15.07 -12.69 3.73
N ARG A 838 14.25 -13.71 3.43
CA ARG A 838 14.53 -14.69 2.36
C ARG A 838 14.43 -14.06 0.97
N VAL A 839 13.45 -13.19 0.77
CA VAL A 839 13.32 -12.39 -0.46
C VAL A 839 14.58 -11.53 -0.62
N SER A 840 15.02 -10.83 0.41
CA SER A 840 16.23 -10.00 0.38
C SER A 840 17.49 -10.81 0.00
N GLN A 841 17.66 -12.03 0.50
CA GLN A 841 18.77 -12.89 0.09
C GLN A 841 18.78 -13.19 -1.43
N LEU A 842 17.61 -13.40 -2.05
CA LEU A 842 17.53 -13.57 -3.50
C LEU A 842 17.77 -12.28 -4.27
N VAL A 843 17.31 -11.13 -3.77
CA VAL A 843 17.62 -9.83 -4.38
C VAL A 843 19.13 -9.59 -4.40
N ILE A 844 19.81 -9.88 -3.29
CA ILE A 844 21.27 -9.75 -3.18
C ILE A 844 21.97 -10.71 -4.12
N ARG A 845 21.53 -11.96 -4.21
CA ARG A 845 22.03 -12.92 -5.20
C ARG A 845 21.84 -12.42 -6.64
N GLY A 846 20.68 -11.85 -6.96
CA GLY A 846 20.43 -11.22 -8.27
C GLY A 846 21.41 -10.08 -8.56
N LYS A 847 21.73 -9.26 -7.56
CA LYS A 847 22.76 -8.20 -7.64
C LYS A 847 24.17 -8.75 -7.80
N GLU A 848 24.49 -9.89 -7.19
CA GLU A 848 25.77 -10.57 -7.36
C GLU A 848 25.98 -11.06 -8.80
N GLU A 849 24.95 -11.65 -9.40
CA GLU A 849 25.01 -12.18 -10.78
C GLU A 849 25.27 -11.07 -11.82
N ILE A 850 24.72 -9.88 -11.61
CA ILE A 850 24.97 -8.71 -12.47
C ILE A 850 26.22 -7.92 -12.06
N GLY A 851 26.87 -8.27 -10.94
CA GLY A 851 28.01 -7.53 -10.40
C GLY A 851 27.69 -6.13 -9.82
N GLU A 852 26.42 -5.83 -9.53
CA GLU A 852 25.97 -4.51 -9.05
C GLU A 852 26.25 -4.35 -7.55
N TYR A 853 26.81 -3.22 -7.15
CA TYR A 853 26.92 -2.81 -5.74
C TYR A 853 26.13 -1.52 -5.54
N ASP A 854 25.28 -1.46 -4.51
CA ASP A 854 24.48 -0.25 -4.25
C ASP A 854 25.32 0.83 -3.55
N VAL A 855 26.15 0.39 -2.60
CA VAL A 855 26.89 1.29 -1.72
C VAL A 855 28.31 0.80 -1.50
N PHE A 856 29.27 1.71 -1.57
CA PHE A 856 30.64 1.48 -1.14
C PHE A 856 30.80 1.86 0.33
N LEU A 857 31.24 0.93 1.18
CA LEU A 857 31.46 1.21 2.60
C LEU A 857 32.95 1.49 2.85
N CYS A 858 33.25 2.73 3.23
CA CYS A 858 34.59 3.17 3.63
C CYS A 858 34.68 3.21 5.15
N TYR A 859 35.67 2.55 5.74
CA TYR A 859 35.81 2.42 7.19
C TYR A 859 37.26 2.20 7.62
N ASN A 860 37.55 2.43 8.90
CA ASN A 860 38.83 2.09 9.50
C ASN A 860 38.88 0.57 9.77
N SER A 861 39.98 -0.10 9.39
CA SER A 861 40.19 -1.53 9.62
C SER A 861 39.96 -1.98 11.07
N ARG A 862 40.15 -1.09 12.06
CA ARG A 862 39.92 -1.34 13.49
C ARG A 862 38.45 -1.29 13.91
N ASP A 863 37.59 -0.62 13.14
CA ASP A 863 36.16 -0.48 13.41
C ASP A 863 35.31 -1.49 12.59
N LYS A 864 35.97 -2.49 12.01
CA LYS A 864 35.40 -3.46 11.06
C LYS A 864 34.18 -4.22 11.60
N ASP A 865 34.22 -4.67 12.85
CA ASP A 865 33.17 -5.53 13.41
C ASP A 865 31.82 -4.80 13.50
N GLU A 866 31.83 -3.50 13.82
CA GLU A 866 30.62 -2.66 13.84
C GLU A 866 30.08 -2.40 12.42
N VAL A 867 30.97 -2.17 11.46
CA VAL A 867 30.57 -1.99 10.05
C VAL A 867 29.98 -3.26 9.45
N LEU A 868 30.48 -4.44 9.84
CA LEU A 868 29.90 -5.72 9.43
C LEU A 868 28.47 -5.91 9.96
N LYS A 869 28.16 -5.45 11.19
CA LYS A 869 26.79 -5.47 11.73
C LYS A 869 25.85 -4.57 10.94
N ILE A 870 26.29 -3.34 10.63
CA ILE A 870 25.50 -2.39 9.82
C ILE A 870 25.32 -2.93 8.39
N SER A 871 26.36 -3.51 7.81
CA SER A 871 26.33 -4.17 6.51
C SER A 871 25.30 -5.31 6.47
N ALA A 872 25.23 -6.14 7.50
CA ALA A 872 24.21 -7.19 7.60
C ALA A 872 22.79 -6.60 7.59
N GLY A 873 22.56 -5.50 8.32
CA GLY A 873 21.29 -4.76 8.30
C GLY A 873 20.94 -4.16 6.93
N LEU A 874 21.93 -3.67 6.18
CA LEU A 874 21.72 -3.20 4.80
C LEU A 874 21.31 -4.33 3.85
N ILE A 875 21.95 -5.49 3.98
CA ILE A 875 21.64 -6.70 3.20
C ILE A 875 20.21 -7.16 3.47
N GLU A 876 19.76 -7.17 4.72
CA GLU A 876 18.37 -7.47 5.08
C GLU A 876 17.37 -6.52 4.43
N LYS A 877 17.79 -5.28 4.17
CA LYS A 877 17.00 -4.22 3.52
C LYS A 877 17.26 -4.13 2.01
N LYS A 878 17.74 -5.22 1.39
CA LYS A 878 17.97 -5.36 -0.06
C LYS A 878 19.07 -4.47 -0.63
N VAL A 879 19.91 -3.88 0.21
CA VAL A 879 21.06 -3.05 -0.21
C VAL A 879 22.31 -3.91 -0.17
N ARG A 880 23.02 -4.03 -1.30
CA ARG A 880 24.27 -4.78 -1.41
C ARG A 880 25.46 -3.83 -1.16
N PRO A 881 26.15 -3.95 -0.02
CA PRO A 881 27.37 -3.19 0.22
C PRO A 881 28.57 -3.83 -0.47
N TRP A 882 29.49 -2.99 -0.92
CA TRP A 882 30.83 -3.41 -1.25
C TRP A 882 31.73 -3.31 -0.02
N LEU A 883 32.40 -4.42 0.30
CA LEU A 883 33.40 -4.53 1.36
C LEU A 883 34.65 -5.21 0.79
N ASP A 884 35.80 -4.63 1.09
CA ASP A 884 37.12 -5.15 0.79
C ASP A 884 37.33 -6.61 1.22
N VAL A 885 36.86 -6.96 2.42
CA VAL A 885 37.03 -8.30 3.04
C VAL A 885 36.32 -9.40 2.24
N ALA A 886 35.22 -9.06 1.56
CA ALA A 886 34.44 -9.99 0.76
C ALA A 886 34.81 -9.97 -0.72
N ALA A 887 35.30 -8.83 -1.22
CA ALA A 887 35.43 -8.57 -2.66
C ALA A 887 36.86 -8.74 -3.20
N LEU A 888 37.90 -8.58 -2.37
CA LEU A 888 39.30 -8.64 -2.81
C LEU A 888 39.90 -10.02 -2.58
N ARG A 889 40.58 -10.55 -3.61
CA ARG A 889 41.32 -11.81 -3.54
C ARG A 889 42.80 -11.55 -3.26
N ALA A 890 43.48 -12.57 -2.73
CA ALA A 890 44.93 -12.50 -2.54
C ALA A 890 45.64 -12.28 -3.89
N GLY A 891 46.29 -11.12 -4.05
CA GLY A 891 46.98 -10.72 -5.28
C GLY A 891 46.33 -9.55 -6.04
N ASP A 892 45.12 -9.13 -5.68
CA ASP A 892 44.47 -7.98 -6.32
C ASP A 892 45.16 -6.65 -5.95
N VAL A 893 45.33 -5.77 -6.94
CA VAL A 893 45.79 -4.40 -6.70
C VAL A 893 44.61 -3.59 -6.15
N TRP A 894 44.71 -3.24 -4.87
CA TRP A 894 43.67 -2.56 -4.10
C TRP A 894 43.07 -1.32 -4.81
N MET A 895 43.94 -0.38 -5.23
CA MET A 895 43.51 0.88 -5.85
C MET A 895 42.80 0.70 -7.19
N GLU A 896 43.25 -0.23 -8.02
CA GLU A 896 42.63 -0.51 -9.33
C GLU A 896 41.25 -1.16 -9.17
N SER A 897 41.12 -2.04 -8.18
CA SER A 897 39.88 -2.74 -7.87
C SER A 897 38.82 -1.77 -7.35
N ILE A 898 39.20 -0.84 -6.49
CA ILE A 898 38.28 0.17 -5.97
C ILE A 898 37.89 1.19 -7.04
N ALA A 899 38.84 1.65 -7.88
CA ALA A 899 38.52 2.57 -8.97
C ALA A 899 37.44 2.01 -9.92
N LYS A 900 37.47 0.70 -10.20
CA LYS A 900 36.42 0.02 -10.98
C LYS A 900 35.08 -0.02 -10.27
N VAL A 901 35.08 -0.26 -8.97
CA VAL A 901 33.85 -0.36 -8.15
C VAL A 901 33.20 1.00 -7.93
N ILE A 902 33.99 2.06 -7.68
CA ILE A 902 33.48 3.42 -7.49
C ILE A 902 32.68 3.89 -8.71
N ALA A 903 33.12 3.50 -9.93
CA ALA A 903 32.38 3.80 -11.15
C ALA A 903 31.03 3.04 -11.28
N MET A 904 30.80 2.00 -10.47
CA MET A 904 29.61 1.14 -10.51
C MET A 904 28.63 1.38 -9.35
N VAL A 905 29.07 1.99 -8.24
CA VAL A 905 28.20 2.25 -7.07
C VAL A 905 27.41 3.54 -7.22
N LYS A 906 26.21 3.56 -6.63
CA LYS A 906 25.35 4.75 -6.62
C LYS A 906 25.75 5.73 -5.50
N CYS A 907 26.32 5.21 -4.43
CA CYS A 907 26.62 5.96 -3.22
C CYS A 907 27.86 5.40 -2.50
N ALA A 908 28.56 6.25 -1.74
CA ALA A 908 29.62 5.87 -0.82
C ALA A 908 29.28 6.34 0.61
N VAL A 909 29.45 5.46 1.60
CA VAL A 909 29.27 5.76 3.02
C VAL A 909 30.63 5.78 3.69
N VAL A 910 30.91 6.81 4.48
CA VAL A 910 32.17 6.97 5.21
C VAL A 910 31.88 6.84 6.70
N PHE A 911 32.30 5.73 7.28
CA PHE A 911 32.18 5.48 8.72
C PHE A 911 33.32 6.12 9.50
N ILE A 912 32.97 6.85 10.55
CA ILE A 912 33.92 7.33 11.56
C ILE A 912 33.58 6.67 12.89
N GLY A 913 34.52 5.88 13.40
CA GLY A 913 34.41 5.18 14.67
C GLY A 913 35.34 5.69 15.76
N PRO A 914 35.39 4.99 16.91
CA PRO A 914 36.25 5.33 18.04
C PRO A 914 37.74 5.39 17.67
N SER A 915 38.15 4.63 16.64
CA SER A 915 39.53 4.62 16.16
C SER A 915 39.96 5.90 15.43
N GLN A 916 39.00 6.77 15.07
CA GLN A 916 39.19 7.97 14.24
C GLN A 916 39.87 7.66 12.88
N ALA A 917 40.06 8.67 12.02
CA ALA A 917 40.85 8.50 10.80
C ALA A 917 42.35 8.44 11.15
N GLY A 918 43.03 7.32 10.86
CA GLY A 918 44.47 7.22 11.02
C GLY A 918 45.22 8.17 10.05
N ARG A 919 46.38 8.73 10.46
CA ARG A 919 47.15 9.70 9.65
C ARG A 919 47.56 9.22 8.25
N PHE A 920 47.73 7.91 8.06
CA PHE A 920 48.14 7.33 6.77
C PHE A 920 46.94 6.97 5.88
N GLU A 921 45.81 6.59 6.50
CA GLU A 921 44.54 6.26 5.82
C GLU A 921 43.78 7.54 5.39
N GLU A 922 43.96 8.66 6.10
CA GLU A 922 43.31 9.94 5.79
C GLU A 922 43.68 10.49 4.40
N VAL A 923 44.90 10.20 3.92
CA VAL A 923 45.39 10.62 2.58
C VAL A 923 44.79 9.75 1.48
N GLU A 924 44.68 8.44 1.71
CA GLU A 924 44.05 7.48 0.79
C GLU A 924 42.54 7.67 0.70
N ILE A 925 41.86 7.83 1.84
CA ILE A 925 40.44 8.19 1.92
C ILE A 925 40.18 9.51 1.20
N ARG A 926 41.08 10.50 1.33
CA ARG A 926 40.95 11.78 0.61
C ARG A 926 41.13 11.64 -0.91
N ALA A 927 42.05 10.78 -1.37
CA ALA A 927 42.23 10.52 -2.79
C ALA A 927 41.04 9.74 -3.39
N LEU A 928 40.55 8.76 -2.65
CA LEU A 928 39.42 7.91 -3.02
C LEU A 928 38.09 8.68 -3.00
N LEU A 929 37.88 9.54 -2.01
CA LEU A 929 36.71 10.42 -1.96
C LEU A 929 36.78 11.54 -3.01
N ARG A 930 37.96 12.04 -3.37
CA ARG A 930 38.09 12.92 -4.54
C ARG A 930 37.61 12.22 -5.81
N GLN A 931 37.98 10.95 -6.02
CA GLN A 931 37.45 10.18 -7.16
C GLN A 931 35.93 10.00 -7.11
N CYS A 932 35.34 9.80 -5.92
CA CYS A 932 33.88 9.77 -5.77
C CYS A 932 33.22 11.12 -6.10
N VAL A 933 33.80 12.23 -5.64
CA VAL A 933 33.29 13.60 -5.86
C VAL A 933 33.44 14.02 -7.31
N ASP A 934 34.63 13.79 -7.90
CA ASP A 934 34.91 14.05 -9.31
C ASP A 934 34.07 13.15 -10.23
N GLY A 935 33.73 11.94 -9.76
CA GLY A 935 32.85 10.99 -10.42
C GLY A 935 31.34 11.23 -10.20
N GLY A 936 30.95 12.24 -9.41
CA GLY A 936 29.54 12.56 -9.13
C GLY A 936 28.79 11.56 -8.23
N VAL A 937 29.51 10.70 -7.51
CA VAL A 937 28.95 9.70 -6.59
C VAL A 937 28.58 10.38 -5.26
N ARG A 938 27.35 10.16 -4.77
CA ARG A 938 26.87 10.74 -3.51
C ARG A 938 27.65 10.17 -2.32
N VAL A 939 28.14 11.04 -1.44
CA VAL A 939 28.87 10.65 -0.22
C VAL A 939 28.02 10.91 1.03
N ILE A 940 27.97 9.94 1.94
CA ILE A 940 27.23 10.00 3.21
C ILE A 940 28.19 9.77 4.39
N PRO A 941 28.43 10.76 5.24
CA PRO A 941 29.15 10.57 6.49
C PRO A 941 28.30 9.83 7.53
N ALA A 942 28.85 8.81 8.20
CA ALA A 942 28.18 8.03 9.25
C ALA A 942 29.06 7.91 10.51
N ILE A 943 28.47 8.14 11.69
CA ILE A 943 29.17 8.01 12.99
C ILE A 943 28.79 6.68 13.64
N LEU A 944 29.78 5.89 14.09
CA LEU A 944 29.53 4.61 14.75
C LEU A 944 29.12 4.78 16.24
N PRO A 945 28.35 3.83 16.81
CA PRO A 945 27.79 3.94 18.18
C PRO A 945 28.80 4.19 19.30
N GLU A 946 30.03 3.66 19.19
CA GLU A 946 31.04 3.73 20.25
C GLU A 946 31.96 4.96 20.15
N THR A 947 31.64 5.92 19.28
CA THR A 947 32.49 7.10 19.04
C THR A 947 32.32 8.15 20.15
N GLU A 948 33.37 8.35 20.96
CA GLU A 948 33.41 9.38 22.00
C GLU A 948 33.62 10.79 21.43
N GLY A 949 32.78 11.75 21.86
CA GLY A 949 32.88 13.16 21.46
C GLY A 949 32.45 13.48 20.02
N GLU A 950 32.72 14.70 19.54
CA GLU A 950 32.59 15.00 18.11
C GLU A 950 33.85 14.52 17.35
N PRO A 951 33.69 13.69 16.31
CA PRO A 951 34.84 13.23 15.53
C PRO A 951 35.55 14.38 14.81
N GLN A 952 36.86 14.25 14.59
CA GLN A 952 37.63 15.24 13.85
C GLN A 952 37.37 15.11 12.35
N TRP A 953 36.44 15.92 11.84
CA TRP A 953 36.10 15.95 10.42
C TRP A 953 37.14 16.68 9.60
N SER A 954 37.51 16.10 8.46
CA SER A 954 38.11 16.86 7.36
C SER A 954 37.13 17.97 6.91
N ILE A 955 37.66 19.13 6.50
CA ILE A 955 36.87 20.34 6.18
C ILE A 955 35.73 20.03 5.19
N PHE A 956 35.97 19.14 4.23
CA PHE A 956 35.03 18.75 3.19
C PHE A 956 33.80 17.95 3.70
N LEU A 957 33.95 17.11 4.73
CA LEU A 957 32.82 16.28 5.21
C LEU A 957 31.82 17.05 6.09
N ARG A 958 32.18 18.27 6.54
CA ARG A 958 31.32 19.10 7.42
C ARG A 958 30.06 19.61 6.73
N ASP A 959 30.08 19.70 5.41
CA ASP A 959 28.99 20.28 4.61
C ASP A 959 27.95 19.22 4.18
N PHE A 960 28.18 17.93 4.45
CA PHE A 960 27.29 16.83 4.07
C PHE A 960 26.32 16.44 5.19
N GLN A 961 25.13 15.97 4.80
CA GLN A 961 24.14 15.43 5.74
C GLN A 961 24.67 14.11 6.36
N ARG A 962 24.88 14.12 7.68
CA ARG A 962 25.44 12.99 8.44
C ARG A 962 24.37 12.08 9.04
N VAL A 963 24.69 10.80 9.17
CA VAL A 963 23.91 9.80 9.92
C VAL A 963 24.63 9.48 11.23
N ASP A 964 23.94 9.55 12.36
CA ASP A 964 24.55 9.32 13.69
C ASP A 964 23.96 8.08 14.35
N PHE A 965 24.72 6.96 14.37
CA PHE A 965 24.28 5.71 14.99
C PHE A 965 24.27 5.73 16.52
N ARG A 966 24.72 6.82 17.16
CA ARG A 966 24.59 7.02 18.61
C ARG A 966 23.20 7.49 19.00
N VAL A 967 22.45 8.05 18.05
CA VAL A 967 21.12 8.62 18.29
C VAL A 967 20.08 7.60 17.82
N ALA A 968 19.19 7.19 18.73
CA ALA A 968 18.15 6.21 18.41
C ALA A 968 16.95 6.79 17.65
N GLN A 969 16.77 8.13 17.64
CA GLN A 969 15.69 8.80 16.92
C GLN A 969 16.16 10.09 16.24
N PRO A 970 16.01 10.22 14.91
CA PRO A 970 15.45 9.23 13.97
C PRO A 970 16.27 7.94 13.88
N ASP A 971 15.63 6.83 13.48
CA ASP A 971 16.33 5.53 13.36
C ASP A 971 17.50 5.65 12.37
N PRO A 972 18.75 5.46 12.82
CA PRO A 972 19.93 5.73 12.00
C PRO A 972 20.02 4.78 10.80
N MET A 973 19.48 3.55 10.90
CA MET A 973 19.41 2.64 9.76
C MET A 973 18.45 3.15 8.69
N SER A 974 17.28 3.64 9.09
CA SER A 974 16.32 4.27 8.19
C SER A 974 16.87 5.53 7.52
N GLU A 975 17.62 6.36 8.25
CA GLU A 975 18.30 7.52 7.66
C GLU A 975 19.39 7.12 6.67
N LEU A 976 20.19 6.09 7.00
CA LEU A 976 21.21 5.57 6.10
C LEU A 976 20.57 5.01 4.82
N LEU A 977 19.49 4.26 4.94
CA LEU A 977 18.74 3.73 3.79
C LEU A 977 18.16 4.85 2.92
N TYR A 978 17.60 5.89 3.53
CA TYR A 978 17.14 7.07 2.80
C TYR A 978 18.29 7.77 2.08
N GLY A 979 19.44 7.90 2.73
CA GLY A 979 20.64 8.46 2.11
C GLY A 979 21.10 7.66 0.89
N ILE A 980 21.13 6.32 0.99
CA ILE A 980 21.61 5.43 -0.08
C ILE A 980 20.60 5.34 -1.23
N THR A 981 19.32 5.16 -0.93
CA THR A 981 18.28 4.86 -1.94
C THR A 981 17.53 6.09 -2.44
N GLY A 982 17.56 7.21 -1.69
CA GLY A 982 16.76 8.40 -1.95
C GLY A 982 15.26 8.24 -1.63
N VAL A 983 14.82 7.06 -1.20
CA VAL A 983 13.43 6.75 -0.85
C VAL A 983 13.29 6.77 0.67
N ARG A 984 12.39 7.59 1.20
CA ARG A 984 12.14 7.58 2.65
C ARG A 984 11.50 6.24 3.01
N PRO A 985 12.06 5.47 3.96
CA PRO A 985 11.39 4.27 4.44
C PRO A 985 10.03 4.66 5.03
N GLU A 986 9.00 3.85 4.74
CA GLU A 986 7.71 4.01 5.39
C GLU A 986 7.89 3.89 6.91
N PRO A 987 7.20 4.70 7.73
CA PRO A 987 7.31 4.61 9.18
C PRO A 987 6.90 3.21 9.63
N SER A 988 7.86 2.46 10.17
CA SER A 988 7.68 1.11 10.72
C SER A 988 6.78 1.08 11.94
#